data_AF-A0A4Q2ULU2-F1
#
_entry.id   AF-A0A4Q2ULU2-F1
#
_cell.length_a   1.000
_cell.length_b   1.000
_cell.length_c   1.000
_cell.angle_alpha   90.00
_cell.angle_beta   90.00
_cell.angle_gamma   90.00
#
_symmetry.space_group_name_H-M   'P 1'
#
loop_
_entity.id
_entity.type
_entity.pdbx_description
1 polymer ?
#
loop_
_entity_poly.entity_id
_entity_poly.type
_entity_poly.pdbx_seq_one_letter_code
_entity_poly.pdbx_strand_id
1 'polypeptide(L)'
;MTIKSGLMAAILISLWSCGSQDEPLFETLPATQTGVDFVNRSLDRKDFNIFRYRNFYNGGGVAIGDVNNDGLPDLFLTSNFEANKLYLNKGGMTFEDVTEKVGITGKKFWSTGVTFADVNGDGLMDIYVCNSGSRDARGNQLYINQGVQPAGKGGLPMPAFVEQAADYGLVDGGFSTHAAFFDYDRDGDLDMYLLNNSFTPMDRLAFANTRDIRDRLGGDKLFRNLSVERAAGGAKAGATPTVGPLFVDVSEQAGIYGSLIGFGLGITVGDVNNDNWPDIYVSNDFYERDYLYINQRDGTFREDIKNQMGHISTTSMGADIADVNNDGTLDIFVTDMMPDDDYRLKTTASFDSYELTQLKESRDFYHQDPRNMLHLNNGNNTFSEVGRMAGASATDWSWGALLFDMDMDGLKDIFVANGILKDLTDQDFIAFLADNPELQTMIEGTKKFDYKEYVDRMPSTPLPNYAFRNKGNGMQYENKAADWGLGKPDFSNGAAYGDLDGDGDLDLVVNNNNAPVSIYKNRSVELHKRNFLRVRLNGYGKNLNAIGAKVYVHQQGNVQYLQQMPNRGFESSVDLTMVFGLGSNPVIDSVTVIWPDDKKQRISRPTANTTLTLAHKNADQVATISGPATVPAGMTTLFADVTTPMKLDYVHRENDFVDYNRDGLMKQLLSREGPALAVGDVNGDGLDDVFLGGAANMPRSLYLQQPNGAGFAPEKQPFLLDAIYTEDIAATFFDADGDKDLDLYVATGGNEFEDPTYLQDRLFINDGKGRFSWDRTMPRSSDNNSCVVAADFDRDGDQDLFVGSRMVSGRYGQHPNQLLLINDRSAGKGGSAFRNATNELMPFANEIGMVKDAVWADVDGDSYPDLVLVGDWMPITILKNKAGKGFERMTSETLDKSGGWWNAIRPADLDGDGDLDFVVGNLGLNSRMVASADEPAHLYGNDFDRNGAYEQVMTCYRKGLDGQSRECLMVLKPDLQKRIPSIKTKYIKHTDYAKAGFEDIFSSQQREGMTVQTVHTAETSILINDGKGQFTLKPLPIDAQTSLVQAIQTGDYNGDGKLDILLAGNFFDVLPEIGRYDANYGLLLTGDGKLNFRAAKPTQTGFFVRGQVRRMQTARGANGQSYIVLAKNNDRAQVFAVQNRPKP
;
A
#
# COMPACT_ATOMS: atom_id res chain seq x y z
N MET A 1 -10.85 -32.85 -60.31
CA MET A 1 -11.97 -32.28 -59.53
C MET A 1 -11.59 -32.06 -58.05
N THR A 2 -10.30 -31.86 -57.76
CA THR A 2 -9.73 -31.97 -56.40
C THR A 2 -8.98 -30.72 -55.94
N ILE A 3 -8.92 -29.68 -56.79
CA ILE A 3 -8.26 -28.40 -56.48
C ILE A 3 -9.29 -27.33 -56.07
N LYS A 4 -10.56 -27.47 -56.44
CA LYS A 4 -11.63 -26.55 -56.01
C LYS A 4 -12.14 -26.80 -54.58
N SER A 5 -11.96 -28.02 -54.06
CA SER A 5 -12.42 -28.40 -52.72
C SER A 5 -11.47 -27.93 -51.60
N GLY A 6 -10.16 -27.89 -51.88
CA GLY A 6 -9.15 -27.39 -50.92
C GLY A 6 -9.17 -25.87 -50.76
N LEU A 7 -9.44 -25.13 -51.83
CA LEU A 7 -9.53 -23.66 -51.78
C LEU A 7 -10.80 -23.19 -51.04
N MET A 8 -11.89 -23.95 -51.15
CA MET A 8 -13.15 -23.62 -50.46
C MET A 8 -13.11 -23.97 -48.97
N ALA A 9 -12.39 -25.03 -48.58
CA ALA A 9 -12.14 -25.37 -47.18
C ALA A 9 -11.17 -24.39 -46.49
N ALA A 10 -10.15 -23.90 -47.19
CA ALA A 10 -9.24 -22.87 -46.67
C ALA A 10 -9.96 -21.51 -46.47
N ILE A 11 -10.89 -21.15 -47.35
CA ILE A 11 -11.71 -19.93 -47.22
C ILE A 11 -12.78 -20.06 -46.12
N LEU A 12 -13.30 -21.27 -45.86
CA LEU A 12 -14.23 -21.53 -44.76
C LEU A 12 -13.55 -21.57 -43.38
N ILE A 13 -12.29 -22.02 -43.31
CA ILE A 13 -11.50 -21.99 -42.07
C ILE A 13 -11.01 -20.56 -41.77
N SER A 14 -10.73 -19.73 -42.79
CA SER A 14 -10.43 -18.31 -42.57
C SER A 14 -11.65 -17.44 -42.21
N LEU A 15 -12.88 -17.92 -42.47
CA LEU A 15 -14.12 -17.27 -42.03
C LEU A 15 -14.58 -17.70 -40.61
N TRP A 16 -14.02 -18.77 -40.05
CA TRP A 16 -14.26 -19.21 -38.67
C TRP A 16 -13.11 -18.85 -37.70
N SER A 17 -12.04 -18.22 -38.19
CA SER A 17 -10.94 -17.67 -37.38
C SER A 17 -11.06 -16.17 -37.11
N CYS A 18 -12.07 -15.49 -37.66
CA CYS A 18 -12.53 -14.20 -37.11
C CYS A 18 -13.47 -14.50 -35.96
N GLY A 19 -12.92 -14.75 -34.77
CA GLY A 19 -13.70 -14.54 -33.55
C GLY A 19 -14.23 -13.11 -33.59
N SER A 20 -15.49 -12.91 -33.25
CA SER A 20 -16.00 -11.56 -32.99
C SER A 20 -15.06 -10.94 -31.96
N GLN A 21 -14.26 -9.97 -32.38
CA GLN A 21 -13.59 -9.09 -31.43
C GLN A 21 -14.75 -8.38 -30.73
N ASP A 22 -14.98 -8.69 -29.45
CA ASP A 22 -16.00 -8.00 -28.67
C ASP A 22 -15.72 -6.50 -28.75
N GLU A 23 -16.77 -5.70 -28.93
CA GLU A 23 -16.62 -4.25 -29.03
C GLU A 23 -16.04 -3.72 -27.71
N PRO A 24 -15.02 -2.83 -27.75
CA PRO A 24 -14.40 -2.31 -26.54
C PRO A 24 -15.40 -1.47 -25.73
N LEU A 25 -15.20 -1.45 -24.41
CA LEU A 25 -16.04 -0.69 -23.48
C LEU A 25 -16.04 0.82 -23.80
N PHE A 26 -14.87 1.37 -24.10
CA PHE A 26 -14.69 2.75 -24.51
C PHE A 26 -14.38 2.86 -26.01
N GLU A 27 -15.10 3.76 -26.68
CA GLU A 27 -14.86 4.16 -28.06
C GLU A 27 -14.14 5.51 -28.09
N THR A 28 -12.93 5.57 -28.68
CA THR A 28 -12.26 6.86 -28.91
C THR A 28 -12.91 7.62 -30.06
N LEU A 29 -13.36 8.84 -29.80
CA LEU A 29 -14.02 9.68 -30.79
C LEU A 29 -13.04 10.67 -31.44
N PRO A 30 -13.02 10.79 -32.79
CA PRO A 30 -12.16 11.75 -33.48
C PRO A 30 -12.71 13.19 -33.39
N ALA A 31 -11.82 14.18 -33.48
CA ALA A 31 -12.18 15.61 -33.51
C ALA A 31 -13.21 15.97 -34.59
N THR A 32 -13.24 15.24 -35.72
CA THR A 32 -14.23 15.45 -36.79
C THR A 32 -15.66 15.08 -36.38
N GLN A 33 -15.81 14.25 -35.35
CA GLN A 33 -17.09 13.87 -34.77
C GLN A 33 -17.42 14.74 -33.55
N THR A 34 -16.44 14.95 -32.67
CA THR A 34 -16.67 15.69 -31.41
C THR A 34 -16.67 17.20 -31.59
N GLY A 35 -16.02 17.75 -32.62
CA GLY A 35 -15.79 19.18 -32.75
C GLY A 35 -14.67 19.72 -31.84
N VAL A 36 -13.96 18.84 -31.11
CA VAL A 36 -12.87 19.20 -30.20
C VAL A 36 -11.52 18.84 -30.83
N ASP A 37 -10.80 19.85 -31.32
CA ASP A 37 -9.50 19.73 -32.00
C ASP A 37 -8.31 20.22 -31.14
N PHE A 38 -8.53 20.34 -29.83
CA PHE A 38 -7.56 20.88 -28.88
C PHE A 38 -6.27 20.06 -28.80
N VAL A 39 -5.13 20.75 -28.68
CA VAL A 39 -3.81 20.16 -28.44
C VAL A 39 -3.08 20.99 -27.38
N ASN A 40 -2.60 20.37 -26.30
CA ASN A 40 -1.69 21.03 -25.38
C ASN A 40 -0.25 20.94 -25.90
N ARG A 41 0.40 22.07 -26.22
CA ARG A 41 1.77 22.06 -26.78
C ARG A 41 2.84 22.56 -25.81
N SER A 42 3.84 21.72 -25.57
CA SER A 42 5.09 22.09 -24.93
C SER A 42 6.11 22.55 -25.97
N LEU A 43 6.40 23.87 -26.03
CA LEU A 43 7.27 24.47 -27.03
C LEU A 43 8.65 24.84 -26.47
N ASP A 44 9.65 24.02 -26.75
CA ASP A 44 11.04 24.21 -26.31
C ASP A 44 11.67 25.52 -26.83
N ARG A 45 12.08 26.42 -25.92
CA ARG A 45 12.73 27.70 -26.23
C ARG A 45 14.07 27.83 -25.51
N LYS A 46 14.96 28.67 -26.04
CA LYS A 46 16.29 28.93 -25.46
C LYS A 46 16.23 29.35 -23.99
N ASP A 47 15.21 30.11 -23.62
CA ASP A 47 15.04 30.70 -22.31
C ASP A 47 13.99 29.99 -21.44
N PHE A 48 13.22 29.05 -22.01
CA PHE A 48 12.22 28.26 -21.30
C PHE A 48 12.13 26.85 -21.90
N ASN A 49 12.69 25.87 -21.17
CA ASN A 49 12.83 24.47 -21.53
C ASN A 49 13.07 23.64 -20.26
N ILE A 50 13.14 22.32 -20.40
CA ILE A 50 13.30 21.37 -19.28
C ILE A 50 14.50 21.65 -18.36
N PHE A 51 15.61 22.19 -18.87
CA PHE A 51 16.79 22.50 -18.05
C PHE A 51 16.65 23.80 -17.24
N ARG A 52 15.62 24.61 -17.52
CA ARG A 52 15.32 25.86 -16.81
C ARG A 52 14.03 25.81 -16.01
N TYR A 53 13.15 24.86 -16.33
CA TYR A 53 11.87 24.64 -15.67
C TYR A 53 11.62 23.13 -15.61
N ARG A 54 11.74 22.54 -14.41
CA ARG A 54 11.67 21.08 -14.20
C ARG A 54 10.30 20.51 -14.62
N ASN A 55 9.22 21.25 -14.36
CA ASN A 55 7.85 20.80 -14.60
C ASN A 55 7.36 21.08 -16.03
N PHE A 56 8.29 21.25 -16.98
CA PHE A 56 7.99 21.68 -18.35
C PHE A 56 7.12 20.67 -19.13
N TYR A 57 7.14 19.40 -18.77
CA TYR A 57 6.38 18.36 -19.45
C TYR A 57 5.19 17.82 -18.65
N ASN A 58 4.79 18.49 -17.55
CA ASN A 58 3.72 18.02 -16.65
C ASN A 58 2.32 17.98 -17.30
N GLY A 59 2.08 18.78 -18.33
CA GLY A 59 0.78 18.80 -19.01
C GLY A 59 -0.24 19.76 -18.38
N GLY A 60 -1.52 19.60 -18.73
CA GLY A 60 -2.59 20.52 -18.36
C GLY A 60 -3.89 19.81 -17.95
N GLY A 61 -4.68 20.43 -17.11
CA GLY A 61 -5.97 19.93 -16.62
C GLY A 61 -7.14 19.85 -17.60
N VAL A 62 -8.19 19.18 -17.14
CA VAL A 62 -9.54 19.09 -17.74
C VAL A 62 -10.58 19.42 -16.68
N ALA A 63 -11.60 20.21 -17.02
CA ALA A 63 -12.79 20.39 -16.18
C ALA A 63 -14.06 20.01 -16.94
N ILE A 64 -14.95 19.26 -16.29
CA ILE A 64 -16.27 18.86 -16.80
C ILE A 64 -17.37 19.41 -15.91
N GLY A 65 -18.37 20.09 -16.49
CA GLY A 65 -19.51 20.63 -15.75
C GLY A 65 -20.44 21.47 -16.62
N ASP A 66 -21.70 21.61 -16.22
CA ASP A 66 -22.75 22.35 -16.95
C ASP A 66 -22.61 23.86 -16.67
N VAL A 67 -21.94 24.61 -17.57
CA VAL A 67 -21.65 26.04 -17.35
C VAL A 67 -22.74 26.97 -17.90
N ASN A 68 -23.64 26.44 -18.73
CA ASN A 68 -24.75 27.18 -19.34
C ASN A 68 -26.13 26.75 -18.80
N ASN A 69 -26.18 25.86 -17.80
CA ASN A 69 -27.39 25.35 -17.16
C ASN A 69 -28.40 24.72 -18.14
N ASP A 70 -27.92 24.06 -19.20
CA ASP A 70 -28.77 23.39 -20.18
C ASP A 70 -28.98 21.88 -19.91
N GLY A 71 -28.29 21.36 -18.89
CA GLY A 71 -28.36 19.98 -18.42
C GLY A 71 -27.31 19.06 -19.03
N LEU A 72 -26.48 19.54 -19.96
CA LEU A 72 -25.37 18.80 -20.58
C LEU A 72 -24.02 19.27 -19.99
N PRO A 73 -23.11 18.37 -19.61
CA PRO A 73 -21.80 18.79 -19.12
C PRO A 73 -20.91 19.33 -20.26
N ASP A 74 -20.29 20.49 -20.03
CA ASP A 74 -19.36 21.18 -20.92
C ASP A 74 -17.90 20.87 -20.56
N LEU A 75 -16.96 21.20 -21.45
CA LEU A 75 -15.53 20.92 -21.26
C LEU A 75 -14.70 22.21 -21.21
N PHE A 76 -13.78 22.31 -20.25
CA PHE A 76 -12.69 23.28 -20.28
C PHE A 76 -11.33 22.59 -20.27
N LEU A 77 -10.44 23.01 -21.17
CA LEU A 77 -9.10 22.45 -21.36
C LEU A 77 -8.04 23.53 -21.18
N THR A 78 -7.04 23.27 -20.34
CA THR A 78 -5.89 24.16 -20.20
C THR A 78 -4.76 23.75 -21.12
N SER A 79 -4.05 24.76 -21.62
CA SER A 79 -2.83 24.59 -22.40
C SER A 79 -1.68 25.22 -21.66
N ASN A 80 -0.57 24.49 -21.55
CA ASN A 80 0.63 25.01 -20.93
C ASN A 80 1.20 26.19 -21.69
N PHE A 81 1.13 26.20 -23.02
CA PHE A 81 1.67 27.31 -23.79
C PHE A 81 0.65 28.01 -24.68
N GLU A 82 -0.45 27.37 -25.09
CA GLU A 82 -1.42 27.94 -26.03
C GLU A 82 -2.64 28.53 -25.30
N ALA A 83 -3.73 28.81 -26.00
CA ALA A 83 -4.94 29.33 -25.36
C ALA A 83 -5.71 28.19 -24.69
N ASN A 84 -6.22 28.43 -23.49
CA ASN A 84 -7.21 27.54 -22.86
C ASN A 84 -8.52 27.65 -23.64
N LYS A 85 -9.34 26.60 -23.61
CA LYS A 85 -10.58 26.54 -24.40
C LYS A 85 -11.78 26.06 -23.60
N LEU A 86 -12.93 26.71 -23.81
CA LEU A 86 -14.24 26.27 -23.36
C LEU A 86 -15.05 25.74 -24.55
N TYR A 87 -15.57 24.53 -24.39
CA TYR A 87 -16.39 23.84 -25.37
C TYR A 87 -17.77 23.57 -24.78
N LEU A 88 -18.82 24.15 -25.36
CA LEU A 88 -20.20 23.84 -24.97
C LEU A 88 -20.67 22.55 -25.62
N ASN A 89 -21.32 21.70 -24.85
CA ASN A 89 -21.90 20.45 -25.32
C ASN A 89 -23.21 20.70 -26.09
N LYS A 90 -23.37 19.99 -27.21
CA LYS A 90 -24.53 20.08 -28.12
C LYS A 90 -25.40 18.83 -28.07
N GLY A 91 -25.04 17.88 -27.21
CA GLY A 91 -25.60 16.53 -27.15
C GLY A 91 -24.95 15.58 -28.15
N GLY A 92 -25.04 14.27 -27.86
CA GLY A 92 -24.52 13.21 -28.72
C GLY A 92 -23.01 13.31 -28.95
N MET A 93 -22.25 13.62 -27.91
CA MET A 93 -20.78 13.75 -27.95
C MET A 93 -20.23 14.82 -28.91
N THR A 94 -21.05 15.83 -29.24
CA THR A 94 -20.64 16.94 -30.11
C THR A 94 -20.51 18.23 -29.31
N PHE A 95 -19.46 19.01 -29.56
CA PHE A 95 -19.13 20.21 -28.83
C PHE A 95 -18.83 21.40 -29.76
N GLU A 96 -18.97 22.62 -29.24
CA GLU A 96 -18.63 23.86 -29.94
C GLU A 96 -17.68 24.73 -29.11
N ASP A 97 -16.54 25.11 -29.70
CA ASP A 97 -15.65 26.11 -29.12
C ASP A 97 -16.36 27.48 -29.06
N VAL A 98 -16.57 27.96 -27.84
CA VAL A 98 -17.20 29.26 -27.58
C VAL A 98 -16.26 30.24 -26.87
N THR A 99 -15.00 29.86 -26.64
CA THR A 99 -14.03 30.54 -25.77
C THR A 99 -14.05 32.07 -25.93
N GLU A 100 -13.83 32.57 -27.14
CA GLU A 100 -13.82 34.02 -27.41
C GLU A 100 -15.22 34.65 -27.33
N LYS A 101 -16.26 33.91 -27.73
CA LYS A 101 -17.66 34.40 -27.77
C LYS A 101 -18.19 34.71 -26.37
N VAL A 102 -17.75 33.94 -25.37
CA VAL A 102 -18.21 34.05 -23.98
C VAL A 102 -17.30 34.92 -23.12
N GLY A 103 -16.29 35.58 -23.71
CA GLY A 103 -15.44 36.54 -22.97
C GLY A 103 -14.25 35.93 -22.22
N ILE A 104 -13.94 34.65 -22.43
CA ILE A 104 -12.73 34.03 -21.88
C ILE A 104 -11.54 34.52 -22.71
N THR A 105 -10.97 35.65 -22.25
CA THR A 105 -9.89 36.37 -22.91
C THR A 105 -8.80 36.66 -21.88
N GLY A 106 -7.53 36.54 -22.27
CA GLY A 106 -6.40 36.85 -21.37
C GLY A 106 -5.52 35.66 -20.99
N LYS A 107 -5.04 34.92 -22.00
CA LYS A 107 -4.03 33.87 -21.85
C LYS A 107 -2.81 34.34 -21.03
N LYS A 108 -2.38 33.52 -20.06
CA LYS A 108 -1.10 33.68 -19.34
C LYS A 108 0.04 32.94 -20.05
N PHE A 109 1.25 33.09 -19.52
CA PHE A 109 2.41 32.44 -20.10
C PHE A 109 2.38 30.91 -19.94
N TRP A 110 1.88 30.42 -18.79
CA TRP A 110 1.82 29.00 -18.48
C TRP A 110 0.63 28.63 -17.61
N SER A 111 -0.39 27.99 -18.20
CA SER A 111 -1.55 27.46 -17.46
C SER A 111 -1.30 26.02 -17.00
N THR A 112 -1.82 25.66 -15.83
CA THR A 112 -1.73 24.32 -15.22
C THR A 112 -3.15 23.77 -15.02
N GLY A 113 -3.62 23.61 -13.78
CA GLY A 113 -4.94 23.07 -13.49
C GLY A 113 -6.12 24.02 -13.65
N VAL A 114 -7.30 23.43 -13.71
CA VAL A 114 -8.60 24.12 -13.82
C VAL A 114 -9.64 23.51 -12.89
N THR A 115 -10.47 24.37 -12.33
CA THR A 115 -11.61 23.97 -11.49
C THR A 115 -12.88 24.71 -11.92
N PHE A 116 -13.97 23.96 -12.03
CA PHE A 116 -15.32 24.51 -12.06
C PHE A 116 -15.88 24.57 -10.63
N ALA A 117 -16.33 25.75 -10.22
CA ALA A 117 -16.99 25.97 -8.93
C ALA A 117 -17.96 27.15 -9.01
N ASP A 118 -19.07 27.11 -8.28
CA ASP A 118 -19.93 28.28 -8.03
C ASP A 118 -19.31 29.08 -6.87
N VAL A 119 -18.39 29.97 -7.18
CA VAL A 119 -17.51 30.62 -6.20
C VAL A 119 -18.26 31.66 -5.38
N ASN A 120 -19.32 32.25 -5.95
CA ASN A 120 -20.06 33.33 -5.32
C ASN A 120 -21.44 32.89 -4.73
N GLY A 121 -21.89 31.67 -5.04
CA GLY A 121 -23.14 31.07 -4.59
C GLY A 121 -24.38 31.57 -5.32
N ASP A 122 -24.28 31.89 -6.61
CA ASP A 122 -25.38 32.43 -7.43
C ASP A 122 -26.07 31.39 -8.34
N GLY A 123 -25.58 30.15 -8.34
CA GLY A 123 -26.11 29.04 -9.13
C GLY A 123 -25.57 28.98 -10.56
N LEU A 124 -24.52 29.73 -10.86
CA LEU A 124 -23.79 29.69 -12.12
C LEU A 124 -22.39 29.14 -11.88
N MET A 125 -21.92 28.29 -12.79
CA MET A 125 -20.58 27.73 -12.68
C MET A 125 -19.53 28.75 -13.14
N ASP A 126 -18.54 29.02 -12.29
CA ASP A 126 -17.36 29.84 -12.58
C ASP A 126 -16.15 28.97 -12.95
N ILE A 127 -15.10 29.59 -13.50
CA ILE A 127 -13.89 28.89 -13.94
C ILE A 127 -12.66 29.48 -13.24
N TYR A 128 -11.97 28.67 -12.42
CA TYR A 128 -10.69 29.02 -11.82
C TYR A 128 -9.54 28.34 -12.57
N VAL A 129 -8.55 29.11 -13.00
CA VAL A 129 -7.38 28.62 -13.76
C VAL A 129 -6.09 28.96 -13.04
N CYS A 130 -5.32 27.92 -12.71
CA CYS A 130 -3.99 28.02 -12.11
C CYS A 130 -2.93 28.35 -13.16
N ASN A 131 -1.92 29.13 -12.76
CA ASN A 131 -0.82 29.56 -13.62
C ASN A 131 0.54 29.45 -12.91
N SER A 132 1.58 29.13 -13.69
CA SER A 132 2.94 28.89 -13.17
C SER A 132 4.05 29.35 -14.14
N GLY A 133 5.26 28.78 -14.08
CA GLY A 133 6.40 29.07 -14.98
C GLY A 133 7.24 30.31 -14.61
N SER A 134 8.24 30.70 -15.42
CA SER A 134 9.34 31.60 -14.97
C SER A 134 9.31 33.07 -15.45
N ARG A 135 8.15 33.70 -15.67
CA ARG A 135 8.05 35.12 -16.05
C ARG A 135 7.02 35.91 -15.21
N ASP A 136 7.18 37.24 -15.15
CA ASP A 136 6.29 38.16 -14.42
C ASP A 136 4.90 38.22 -15.07
N ALA A 137 4.01 37.26 -14.76
CA ALA A 137 2.55 37.31 -14.98
C ALA A 137 1.83 36.04 -14.45
N ARG A 138 2.25 35.45 -13.32
CA ARG A 138 1.70 34.18 -12.78
C ARG A 138 0.36 34.26 -12.07
N GLY A 139 -0.26 35.44 -12.02
CA GLY A 139 -1.56 35.63 -11.38
C GLY A 139 -2.59 34.62 -11.90
N ASN A 140 -3.13 33.78 -11.00
CA ASN A 140 -4.28 32.92 -11.29
C ASN A 140 -5.47 33.73 -11.79
N GLN A 141 -6.37 33.07 -12.52
CA GLN A 141 -7.52 33.71 -13.16
C GLN A 141 -8.82 33.10 -12.65
N LEU A 142 -9.82 33.94 -12.41
CA LEU A 142 -11.17 33.54 -12.01
C LEU A 142 -12.16 34.18 -12.96
N TYR A 143 -12.75 33.38 -13.84
CA TYR A 143 -13.77 33.82 -14.77
C TYR A 143 -15.15 33.65 -14.12
N ILE A 144 -15.75 34.75 -13.69
CA ILE A 144 -17.07 34.77 -13.08
C ILE A 144 -18.14 34.78 -14.15
N ASN A 145 -19.09 33.86 -14.06
CA ASN A 145 -20.24 33.76 -14.94
C ASN A 145 -21.26 34.87 -14.63
N GLN A 146 -21.45 35.78 -15.58
CA GLN A 146 -22.35 36.93 -15.47
C GLN A 146 -23.80 36.59 -15.85
N GLY A 147 -24.08 35.32 -16.12
CA GLY A 147 -25.40 34.81 -16.50
C GLY A 147 -25.44 34.16 -17.87
N VAL A 148 -26.48 33.37 -18.07
CA VAL A 148 -26.72 32.63 -19.31
C VAL A 148 -27.77 33.35 -20.15
N GLN A 149 -27.36 33.76 -21.35
CA GLN A 149 -28.27 34.32 -22.35
C GLN A 149 -29.05 33.19 -23.02
N PRO A 150 -30.40 33.32 -23.17
CA PRO A 150 -31.19 32.32 -23.85
C PRO A 150 -30.70 32.07 -25.27
N ALA A 151 -30.79 30.83 -25.71
CA ALA A 151 -30.55 30.46 -27.10
C ALA A 151 -31.39 31.30 -28.06
N GLY A 152 -30.75 31.83 -29.12
CA GLY A 152 -31.48 32.21 -30.33
C GLY A 152 -32.17 31.00 -30.96
N LYS A 153 -33.06 31.19 -31.95
CA LYS A 153 -33.71 30.05 -32.64
C LYS A 153 -32.65 29.08 -33.19
N GLY A 154 -32.53 27.91 -32.56
CA GLY A 154 -31.60 26.84 -32.95
C GLY A 154 -30.15 26.99 -32.45
N GLY A 155 -29.88 27.90 -31.50
CA GLY A 155 -28.56 28.04 -30.85
C GLY A 155 -28.48 27.37 -29.48
N LEU A 156 -27.31 27.41 -28.85
CA LEU A 156 -27.13 27.03 -27.44
C LEU A 156 -27.35 28.25 -26.52
N PRO A 157 -27.80 28.06 -25.27
CA PRO A 157 -27.69 29.08 -24.23
C PRO A 157 -26.21 29.47 -24.06
N MET A 158 -25.93 30.77 -24.01
CA MET A 158 -24.56 31.30 -24.00
C MET A 158 -24.23 31.94 -22.64
N PRO A 159 -23.25 31.43 -21.88
CA PRO A 159 -22.75 32.12 -20.72
C PRO A 159 -21.94 33.35 -21.13
N ALA A 160 -21.71 34.25 -20.19
CA ALA A 160 -20.80 35.38 -20.36
C ALA A 160 -19.86 35.46 -19.17
N PHE A 161 -18.56 35.45 -19.41
CA PHE A 161 -17.54 35.42 -18.38
C PHE A 161 -16.75 36.73 -18.31
N VAL A 162 -16.37 37.11 -17.08
CA VAL A 162 -15.45 38.21 -16.81
C VAL A 162 -14.37 37.73 -15.85
N GLU A 163 -13.11 37.99 -16.18
CA GLU A 163 -11.99 37.67 -15.28
C GLU A 163 -11.96 38.66 -14.10
N GLN A 164 -12.06 38.15 -12.87
CA GLN A 164 -12.21 38.93 -11.64
C GLN A 164 -11.38 38.40 -10.47
N ALA A 165 -10.31 37.63 -10.69
CA ALA A 165 -9.50 37.09 -9.57
C ALA A 165 -9.01 38.18 -8.61
N ALA A 166 -8.66 39.36 -9.14
CA ALA A 166 -8.18 40.48 -8.32
C ALA A 166 -9.27 41.04 -7.40
N ASP A 167 -10.51 41.14 -7.90
CA ASP A 167 -11.64 41.64 -7.13
C ASP A 167 -11.96 40.67 -5.97
N TYR A 168 -11.77 39.37 -6.17
CA TYR A 168 -12.08 38.33 -5.19
C TYR A 168 -10.94 38.04 -4.20
N GLY A 169 -9.75 38.62 -4.40
CA GLY A 169 -8.57 38.35 -3.57
C GLY A 169 -7.82 37.06 -3.91
N LEU A 170 -8.06 36.50 -5.10
CA LEU A 170 -7.55 35.20 -5.55
C LEU A 170 -6.42 35.29 -6.59
N VAL A 171 -5.81 36.47 -6.77
CA VAL A 171 -4.58 36.61 -7.57
C VAL A 171 -3.40 36.13 -6.74
N ASP A 172 -3.06 34.85 -6.90
CA ASP A 172 -1.80 34.32 -6.38
C ASP A 172 -0.69 34.42 -7.43
N GLY A 173 0.51 34.84 -7.01
CA GLY A 173 1.69 34.95 -7.88
C GLY A 173 2.68 33.80 -7.71
N GLY A 174 2.28 32.74 -7.00
CA GLY A 174 3.04 31.54 -6.76
C GLY A 174 3.13 30.63 -7.98
N PHE A 175 3.52 29.40 -7.73
CA PHE A 175 3.72 28.36 -8.74
C PHE A 175 2.57 27.37 -8.67
N SER A 176 1.36 27.84 -8.99
CA SER A 176 0.13 27.10 -8.77
C SER A 176 -0.01 25.91 -9.71
N THR A 177 -0.35 24.77 -9.13
CA THR A 177 -0.61 23.52 -9.84
C THR A 177 -2.12 23.30 -9.98
N HIS A 178 -2.85 23.32 -8.86
CA HIS A 178 -4.29 23.00 -8.82
C HIS A 178 -4.98 23.73 -7.65
N ALA A 179 -6.30 23.85 -7.67
CA ALA A 179 -7.09 24.43 -6.59
C ALA A 179 -8.30 23.52 -6.29
N ALA A 180 -8.77 23.52 -5.06
CA ALA A 180 -9.99 22.81 -4.66
C ALA A 180 -10.92 23.76 -3.90
N PHE A 181 -12.20 23.81 -4.28
CA PHE A 181 -13.22 24.62 -3.62
C PHE A 181 -14.14 23.75 -2.77
N PHE A 182 -14.24 24.04 -1.48
CA PHE A 182 -15.03 23.28 -0.51
C PHE A 182 -15.31 24.13 0.74
N ASP A 183 -16.35 23.78 1.50
CA ASP A 183 -16.77 24.48 2.72
C ASP A 183 -16.08 23.83 3.94
N TYR A 184 -14.87 24.28 4.30
CA TYR A 184 -14.07 23.59 5.34
C TYR A 184 -14.50 23.94 6.75
N ASP A 185 -15.10 25.13 6.95
CA ASP A 185 -15.58 25.60 8.25
C ASP A 185 -17.09 25.40 8.45
N ARG A 186 -17.79 24.90 7.42
CA ARG A 186 -19.23 24.60 7.39
C ARG A 186 -20.11 25.83 7.59
N ASP A 187 -19.65 27.02 7.20
CA ASP A 187 -20.43 28.25 7.30
C ASP A 187 -21.43 28.43 6.14
N GLY A 188 -21.36 27.56 5.13
CA GLY A 188 -22.28 27.49 4.01
C GLY A 188 -21.86 28.27 2.77
N ASP A 189 -20.64 28.82 2.74
CA ASP A 189 -19.99 29.29 1.52
C ASP A 189 -18.72 28.46 1.19
N LEU A 190 -18.22 28.55 -0.05
CA LEU A 190 -17.06 27.75 -0.48
C LEU A 190 -15.76 28.52 -0.24
N ASP A 191 -14.83 27.87 0.46
CA ASP A 191 -13.43 28.26 0.62
C ASP A 191 -12.58 27.64 -0.49
N MET A 192 -11.27 27.92 -0.48
CA MET A 192 -10.36 27.40 -1.51
C MET A 192 -8.99 26.99 -0.94
N TYR A 193 -8.56 25.77 -1.21
CA TYR A 193 -7.16 25.37 -1.07
C TYR A 193 -6.44 25.54 -2.42
N LEU A 194 -5.31 26.23 -2.44
CA LEU A 194 -4.45 26.42 -3.59
C LEU A 194 -3.15 25.63 -3.39
N LEU A 195 -2.95 24.64 -4.26
CA LEU A 195 -1.76 23.81 -4.30
C LEU A 195 -0.67 24.50 -5.14
N ASN A 196 0.51 24.69 -4.55
CA ASN A 196 1.67 25.27 -5.21
C ASN A 196 2.82 24.25 -5.27
N ASN A 197 3.79 24.50 -6.16
CA ASN A 197 4.99 23.67 -6.31
C ASN A 197 6.27 24.49 -6.17
N SER A 198 7.41 23.84 -5.93
CA SER A 198 8.73 24.45 -5.87
C SER A 198 9.65 23.94 -6.98
N PHE A 199 10.21 24.85 -7.77
CA PHE A 199 11.15 24.52 -8.85
C PHE A 199 12.62 24.56 -8.43
N THR A 200 12.87 24.62 -7.13
CA THR A 200 14.24 24.67 -6.61
C THR A 200 14.90 23.29 -6.81
N PRO A 201 16.10 23.21 -7.40
CA PRO A 201 16.82 21.95 -7.54
C PRO A 201 17.09 21.27 -6.20
N MET A 202 16.88 19.95 -6.16
CA MET A 202 16.91 19.14 -4.95
C MET A 202 18.29 19.07 -4.29
N ASP A 203 19.34 19.05 -5.10
CA ASP A 203 20.74 19.08 -4.70
C ASP A 203 21.08 20.31 -3.85
N ARG A 204 20.42 21.45 -4.09
CA ARG A 204 20.60 22.69 -3.33
C ARG A 204 19.93 22.68 -1.97
N LEU A 205 18.93 21.83 -1.78
CA LEU A 205 18.16 21.74 -0.54
C LEU A 205 18.79 20.77 0.46
N ALA A 206 19.67 19.87 -0.01
CA ALA A 206 20.50 18.99 0.82
C ALA A 206 19.72 18.23 1.91
N PHE A 207 18.46 17.86 1.64
CA PHE A 207 17.51 17.25 2.57
C PHE A 207 17.34 18.04 3.88
N ALA A 208 17.42 19.37 3.85
CA ALA A 208 17.12 20.19 5.01
C ALA A 208 15.60 20.16 5.25
N ASN A 209 15.18 19.79 6.47
CA ASN A 209 13.77 19.88 6.83
C ASN A 209 13.41 21.34 7.13
N THR A 210 12.71 21.97 6.19
CA THR A 210 12.21 23.34 6.28
C THR A 210 10.69 23.38 6.21
N ARG A 211 10.02 22.29 6.62
CA ARG A 211 8.57 22.13 6.55
C ARG A 211 7.78 23.26 7.22
N ASP A 212 8.28 23.75 8.36
CA ASP A 212 7.63 24.84 9.11
C ASP A 212 7.95 26.23 8.56
N ILE A 213 8.81 26.34 7.55
CA ILE A 213 9.24 27.61 6.96
C ILE A 213 8.43 27.86 5.70
N ARG A 214 7.46 28.77 5.77
CA ARG A 214 6.63 29.12 4.62
C ARG A 214 7.44 29.80 3.52
N ASP A 215 7.23 29.35 2.29
CA ASP A 215 7.69 30.01 1.08
C ASP A 215 6.52 30.72 0.39
N ARG A 216 6.76 31.96 -0.04
CA ARG A 216 5.72 32.80 -0.62
C ARG A 216 5.21 32.28 -1.97
N LEU A 217 6.09 31.65 -2.76
CA LEU A 217 5.83 31.30 -4.15
C LEU A 217 5.49 29.81 -4.32
N GLY A 218 6.21 28.93 -3.63
CA GLY A 218 5.99 27.49 -3.68
C GLY A 218 5.10 26.94 -2.58
N GLY A 219 4.79 27.73 -1.54
CA GLY A 219 3.97 27.28 -0.44
C GLY A 219 2.48 27.24 -0.74
N ASP A 220 1.83 26.13 -0.36
CA ASP A 220 0.38 25.95 -0.41
C ASP A 220 -0.38 26.98 0.43
N LYS A 221 -1.64 27.23 0.04
CA LYS A 221 -2.49 28.24 0.68
C LYS A 221 -3.91 27.75 0.90
N LEU A 222 -4.47 28.07 2.06
CA LEU A 222 -5.90 27.97 2.32
C LEU A 222 -6.49 29.37 2.39
N PHE A 223 -7.48 29.63 1.55
CA PHE A 223 -8.21 30.88 1.49
C PHE A 223 -9.60 30.70 2.06
N ARG A 224 -9.92 31.48 3.11
CA ARG A 224 -11.27 31.55 3.65
C ARG A 224 -12.11 32.55 2.89
N ASN A 225 -13.32 32.15 2.52
CA ASN A 225 -14.32 33.04 1.96
C ASN A 225 -15.09 33.74 3.09
N LEU A 226 -15.19 35.06 3.01
CA LEU A 226 -15.82 35.88 4.06
C LEU A 226 -17.22 36.34 3.68
N SER A 227 -17.88 35.69 2.71
CA SER A 227 -19.17 36.15 2.21
C SER A 227 -20.25 36.12 3.28
N VAL A 228 -20.36 35.00 4.00
CA VAL A 228 -21.35 34.82 5.08
C VAL A 228 -21.06 35.76 6.25
N GLU A 229 -19.81 35.82 6.72
CA GLU A 229 -19.41 36.69 7.83
C GLU A 229 -19.65 38.18 7.53
N ARG A 230 -19.34 38.63 6.30
CA ARG A 230 -19.59 40.01 5.87
C ARG A 230 -21.07 40.35 5.81
N ALA A 231 -21.90 39.44 5.31
CA ALA A 231 -23.35 39.62 5.29
C ALA A 231 -23.94 39.77 6.71
N ALA A 232 -23.33 39.11 7.70
CA ALA A 232 -23.70 39.21 9.11
C ALA A 232 -23.16 40.47 9.83
N GLY A 233 -22.33 41.30 9.17
CA GLY A 233 -21.76 42.53 9.73
C GLY A 233 -20.53 42.33 10.65
N GLY A 234 -19.90 41.15 10.63
CA GLY A 234 -18.78 40.78 11.51
C GLY A 234 -17.40 41.25 11.03
N ALA A 235 -17.14 41.24 9.72
CA ALA A 235 -15.82 41.52 9.17
C ALA A 235 -15.50 43.03 9.10
N LYS A 236 -14.45 43.49 9.78
CA LYS A 236 -13.90 44.84 9.60
C LYS A 236 -12.96 44.86 8.38
N ALA A 237 -13.40 45.51 7.32
CA ALA A 237 -12.67 45.67 6.06
C ALA A 237 -11.33 46.44 6.25
N GLY A 238 -10.22 45.73 6.12
CA GLY A 238 -8.94 46.29 5.70
C GLY A 238 -8.67 45.81 4.28
N ALA A 239 -8.91 46.68 3.29
CA ALA A 239 -8.98 46.41 1.84
C ALA A 239 -10.27 45.66 1.40
N THR A 240 -11.27 46.44 0.99
CA THR A 240 -12.54 45.98 0.41
C THR A 240 -12.37 45.59 -1.07
N PRO A 241 -12.80 44.39 -1.48
CA PRO A 241 -13.40 44.19 -2.80
C PRO A 241 -14.53 45.17 -3.03
N THR A 242 -14.62 45.70 -4.25
CA THR A 242 -15.73 46.53 -4.68
C THR A 242 -16.93 45.71 -5.18
N VAL A 243 -16.76 44.40 -5.44
CA VAL A 243 -17.78 43.48 -5.97
C VAL A 243 -17.52 42.06 -5.44
N GLY A 244 -18.56 41.31 -5.04
CA GLY A 244 -18.49 39.87 -4.74
C GLY A 244 -17.92 39.44 -3.37
N PRO A 245 -17.77 38.10 -3.14
CA PRO A 245 -16.99 37.49 -2.07
C PRO A 245 -15.59 38.09 -1.86
N LEU A 246 -15.05 38.01 -0.64
CA LEU A 246 -13.60 38.19 -0.40
C LEU A 246 -13.00 36.89 0.10
N PHE A 247 -11.95 36.45 -0.57
CA PHE A 247 -11.07 35.38 -0.11
C PHE A 247 -9.86 35.96 0.62
N VAL A 248 -9.51 35.37 1.77
CA VAL A 248 -8.35 35.76 2.58
C VAL A 248 -7.50 34.54 2.88
N ASP A 249 -6.20 34.63 2.63
CA ASP A 249 -5.24 33.60 3.02
C ASP A 249 -5.22 33.45 4.55
N VAL A 250 -5.65 32.28 5.03
CA VAL A 250 -5.71 31.89 6.45
C VAL A 250 -4.75 30.73 6.77
N SER A 251 -3.81 30.42 5.88
CA SER A 251 -2.99 29.21 5.95
C SER A 251 -2.25 29.04 7.28
N GLU A 252 -1.65 30.12 7.78
CA GLU A 252 -0.93 30.09 9.06
C GLU A 252 -1.88 29.87 10.24
N GLN A 253 -3.06 30.50 10.22
CA GLN A 253 -4.07 30.35 11.26
C GLN A 253 -4.68 28.95 11.25
N ALA A 254 -4.86 28.37 10.06
CA ALA A 254 -5.46 27.06 9.87
C ALA A 254 -4.48 25.89 10.04
N GLY A 255 -3.17 26.15 10.18
CA GLY A 255 -2.16 25.10 10.36
C GLY A 255 -1.74 24.39 9.07
N ILE A 256 -1.90 25.03 7.92
CA ILE A 256 -1.49 24.48 6.62
C ILE A 256 0.01 24.73 6.40
N TYR A 257 0.76 23.67 6.07
CA TYR A 257 2.16 23.81 5.65
C TYR A 257 2.24 24.50 4.29
N GLY A 258 3.30 25.27 4.09
CA GLY A 258 3.51 25.98 2.82
C GLY A 258 5.00 26.16 2.55
N SER A 259 5.78 25.10 2.74
CA SER A 259 7.23 25.17 2.67
C SER A 259 7.76 25.15 1.23
N LEU A 260 9.00 25.62 1.05
CA LEU A 260 9.72 25.49 -0.22
C LEU A 260 9.95 24.03 -0.65
N ILE A 261 9.87 23.10 0.31
CA ILE A 261 10.05 21.67 0.08
C ILE A 261 8.70 20.95 -0.09
N GLY A 262 7.57 21.65 0.00
CA GLY A 262 6.28 21.17 -0.49
C GLY A 262 6.27 21.23 -2.01
N PHE A 263 6.35 20.07 -2.66
CA PHE A 263 6.38 19.94 -4.11
C PHE A 263 5.00 19.51 -4.64
N GLY A 264 3.97 20.28 -4.30
CA GLY A 264 2.57 19.92 -4.52
C GLY A 264 2.22 19.62 -5.98
N LEU A 265 1.67 18.42 -6.23
CA LEU A 265 1.17 17.98 -7.54
C LEU A 265 -0.29 17.53 -7.53
N GLY A 266 -0.75 16.91 -6.43
CA GLY A 266 -2.13 16.46 -6.26
C GLY A 266 -2.80 17.03 -5.01
N ILE A 267 -4.09 17.33 -5.11
CA ILE A 267 -4.96 17.65 -3.98
C ILE A 267 -6.29 16.92 -4.12
N THR A 268 -6.69 16.24 -3.05
CA THR A 268 -7.99 15.56 -2.97
C THR A 268 -8.62 15.83 -1.61
N VAL A 269 -9.92 16.07 -1.62
CA VAL A 269 -10.70 16.38 -0.41
C VAL A 269 -11.71 15.26 -0.18
N GLY A 270 -11.81 14.79 1.06
CA GLY A 270 -12.76 13.75 1.45
C GLY A 270 -12.85 13.62 2.96
N ASP A 271 -13.97 13.10 3.47
CA ASP A 271 -14.10 12.80 4.90
C ASP A 271 -13.56 11.39 5.19
N VAL A 272 -12.28 11.30 5.53
CA VAL A 272 -11.59 10.01 5.72
C VAL A 272 -11.82 9.43 7.12
N ASN A 273 -12.27 10.25 8.05
CA ASN A 273 -12.46 9.88 9.46
C ASN A 273 -13.95 9.69 9.84
N ASN A 274 -14.86 9.90 8.88
CA ASN A 274 -16.31 9.72 9.00
C ASN A 274 -17.01 10.63 10.03
N ASP A 275 -16.49 11.86 10.21
CA ASP A 275 -17.08 12.85 11.10
C ASP A 275 -17.91 13.95 10.43
N ASN A 276 -18.12 13.82 9.13
CA ASN A 276 -18.83 14.75 8.24
C ASN A 276 -18.15 16.12 8.12
N TRP A 277 -16.84 16.21 8.40
CA TRP A 277 -16.00 17.36 8.07
C TRP A 277 -15.04 17.02 6.92
N PRO A 278 -14.79 17.95 5.98
CA PRO A 278 -13.84 17.69 4.91
C PRO A 278 -12.39 17.65 5.43
N ASP A 279 -11.69 16.55 5.15
CA ASP A 279 -10.24 16.41 5.33
C ASP A 279 -9.52 16.59 3.98
N ILE A 280 -8.21 16.82 4.01
CA ILE A 280 -7.41 17.10 2.80
C ILE A 280 -6.22 16.13 2.71
N TYR A 281 -6.06 15.51 1.55
CA TYR A 281 -4.84 14.79 1.19
C TYR A 281 -4.07 15.57 0.12
N VAL A 282 -2.76 15.76 0.35
CA VAL A 282 -1.85 16.47 -0.57
C VAL A 282 -0.72 15.55 -0.98
N SER A 283 -0.54 15.41 -2.29
CA SER A 283 0.57 14.67 -2.90
C SER A 283 1.77 15.60 -3.13
N ASN A 284 2.90 15.29 -2.49
CA ASN A 284 4.18 15.97 -2.66
C ASN A 284 5.16 15.10 -3.45
N ASP A 285 5.77 15.69 -4.48
CA ASP A 285 6.87 15.05 -5.20
C ASP A 285 8.15 15.00 -4.33
N PHE A 286 8.96 13.95 -4.48
CA PHE A 286 10.22 13.74 -3.77
C PHE A 286 10.14 13.54 -2.24
N TYR A 287 11.19 13.96 -1.52
CA TYR A 287 11.45 13.55 -0.14
C TYR A 287 10.55 14.21 0.92
N GLU A 288 9.80 15.26 0.59
CA GLU A 288 8.81 15.79 1.54
C GLU A 288 7.62 14.84 1.57
N ARG A 289 7.07 14.59 2.76
CA ARG A 289 5.94 13.67 2.88
C ARG A 289 4.72 14.28 2.23
N ASP A 290 3.84 13.42 1.75
CA ASP A 290 2.43 13.76 1.60
C ASP A 290 1.86 14.30 2.93
N TYR A 291 0.79 15.10 2.81
CA TYR A 291 0.08 15.63 3.97
C TYR A 291 -1.33 15.03 4.03
N LEU A 292 -1.70 14.49 5.20
CA LEU A 292 -3.09 14.19 5.54
C LEU A 292 -3.55 15.15 6.63
N TYR A 293 -4.30 16.17 6.23
CA TYR A 293 -4.84 17.18 7.13
C TYR A 293 -6.23 16.78 7.61
N ILE A 294 -6.34 16.52 8.91
CA ILE A 294 -7.60 16.23 9.59
C ILE A 294 -8.21 17.52 10.13
N ASN A 295 -9.46 17.79 9.76
CA ASN A 295 -10.17 18.98 10.19
C ASN A 295 -10.50 18.93 11.69
N GLN A 296 -10.13 19.98 12.44
CA GLN A 296 -10.34 20.05 13.89
C GLN A 296 -11.69 20.66 14.28
N ARG A 297 -12.52 21.06 13.29
CA ARG A 297 -13.87 21.64 13.48
C ARG A 297 -13.89 23.00 14.16
N ASP A 298 -12.75 23.67 14.20
CA ASP A 298 -12.56 25.00 14.81
C ASP A 298 -11.89 26.00 13.86
N GLY A 299 -11.85 25.66 12.57
CA GLY A 299 -11.16 26.43 11.54
C GLY A 299 -9.68 26.06 11.36
N THR A 300 -9.20 25.03 12.05
CA THR A 300 -7.82 24.53 11.93
C THR A 300 -7.76 23.08 11.44
N PHE A 301 -6.58 22.70 10.94
CA PHE A 301 -6.23 21.35 10.53
C PHE A 301 -5.05 20.82 11.34
N ARG A 302 -5.03 19.50 11.53
CA ARG A 302 -3.87 18.76 12.07
C ARG A 302 -3.34 17.82 11.00
N GLU A 303 -2.08 17.98 10.61
CA GLU A 303 -1.39 16.97 9.78
C GLU A 303 -1.14 15.70 10.61
N ASP A 304 -1.59 14.54 10.13
CA ASP A 304 -1.65 13.31 10.93
C ASP A 304 -1.16 12.05 10.18
N ILE A 305 -0.45 12.20 9.05
CA ILE A 305 -0.13 11.08 8.15
C ILE A 305 0.67 9.97 8.85
N LYS A 306 1.62 10.33 9.73
CA LYS A 306 2.48 9.38 10.45
C LYS A 306 1.72 8.50 11.44
N ASN A 307 0.57 8.99 11.94
CA ASN A 307 -0.24 8.21 12.87
C ASN A 307 -1.24 7.32 12.14
N GLN A 308 -1.57 7.62 10.89
CA GLN A 308 -2.61 6.92 10.15
C GLN A 308 -2.05 5.94 9.09
N MET A 309 -0.88 6.20 8.51
CA MET A 309 -0.29 5.38 7.44
C MET A 309 1.09 4.86 7.85
N GLY A 310 1.37 3.57 7.64
CA GLY A 310 2.67 2.96 8.02
C GLY A 310 3.85 3.43 7.15
N HIS A 311 3.61 3.64 5.86
CA HIS A 311 4.53 4.22 4.88
C HIS A 311 3.73 4.87 3.74
N ILE A 312 4.39 5.68 2.92
CA ILE A 312 3.77 6.47 1.83
C ILE A 312 4.60 6.40 0.53
N SER A 313 4.07 6.96 -0.56
CA SER A 313 4.83 7.10 -1.82
C SER A 313 5.96 8.13 -1.67
N THR A 314 7.04 7.95 -2.44
CA THR A 314 8.19 8.87 -2.49
C THR A 314 8.05 9.95 -3.55
N THR A 315 7.29 9.70 -4.62
CA THR A 315 7.12 10.66 -5.71
C THR A 315 5.66 10.74 -6.05
N SER A 316 4.87 11.25 -5.10
CA SER A 316 3.42 11.33 -5.24
C SER A 316 3.04 12.39 -6.28
N MET A 317 2.48 11.94 -7.39
CA MET A 317 2.15 12.79 -8.55
C MET A 317 0.68 13.24 -8.55
N GLY A 318 -0.22 12.39 -8.08
CA GLY A 318 -1.66 12.64 -8.01
C GLY A 318 -2.34 11.66 -7.07
N ALA A 319 -3.59 11.96 -6.71
CA ALA A 319 -4.38 11.07 -5.86
C ALA A 319 -5.88 11.22 -6.15
N ASP A 320 -6.66 10.20 -5.77
CA ASP A 320 -8.12 10.30 -5.68
C ASP A 320 -8.63 9.45 -4.50
N ILE A 321 -9.83 9.79 -4.01
CA ILE A 321 -10.43 9.26 -2.78
C ILE A 321 -11.82 8.70 -3.08
N ALA A 322 -12.03 7.42 -2.80
CA ALA A 322 -13.32 6.76 -2.91
C ALA A 322 -13.40 5.54 -2.00
N ASP A 323 -14.61 5.07 -1.71
CA ASP A 323 -14.85 3.79 -1.03
C ASP A 323 -14.70 2.64 -2.03
N VAL A 324 -13.53 2.01 -2.09
CA VAL A 324 -13.21 1.03 -3.15
C VAL A 324 -13.73 -0.38 -2.87
N ASN A 325 -14.00 -0.67 -1.59
CA ASN A 325 -14.49 -1.96 -1.14
C ASN A 325 -15.96 -1.92 -0.69
N ASN A 326 -16.63 -0.77 -0.84
CA ASN A 326 -18.03 -0.52 -0.49
C ASN A 326 -18.34 -0.77 1.01
N ASP A 327 -17.40 -0.43 1.90
CA ASP A 327 -17.54 -0.61 3.35
C ASP A 327 -18.01 0.65 4.11
N GLY A 328 -18.19 1.76 3.39
CA GLY A 328 -18.65 3.04 3.92
C GLY A 328 -17.53 3.93 4.47
N THR A 329 -16.27 3.57 4.26
CA THR A 329 -15.09 4.40 4.59
C THR A 329 -14.36 4.80 3.31
N LEU A 330 -13.74 5.98 3.30
CA LEU A 330 -13.02 6.45 2.11
C LEU A 330 -11.57 5.96 2.13
N ASP A 331 -11.16 5.33 1.02
CA ASP A 331 -9.80 4.87 0.74
C ASP A 331 -9.06 5.90 -0.14
N ILE A 332 -7.72 5.81 -0.17
CA ILE A 332 -6.89 6.76 -0.93
C ILE A 332 -5.99 6.00 -1.89
N PHE A 333 -6.03 6.35 -3.18
CA PHE A 333 -5.08 5.85 -4.17
C PHE A 333 -4.15 6.97 -4.62
N VAL A 334 -2.84 6.70 -4.62
CA VAL A 334 -1.78 7.67 -4.92
C VAL A 334 -0.89 7.14 -6.05
N THR A 335 -0.59 7.99 -7.02
CA THR A 335 0.25 7.66 -8.19
C THR A 335 1.71 8.06 -8.00
N ASP A 336 2.60 7.26 -8.58
CA ASP A 336 4.07 7.37 -8.57
C ASP A 336 4.61 6.91 -9.95
N MET A 337 5.93 6.76 -10.09
CA MET A 337 6.64 6.50 -11.34
C MET A 337 7.19 5.07 -11.49
N MET A 338 6.78 4.10 -10.65
CA MET A 338 7.28 2.71 -10.73
C MET A 338 6.82 1.99 -12.01
N PRO A 339 7.73 1.54 -12.89
CA PRO A 339 7.35 0.78 -14.09
C PRO A 339 6.83 -0.64 -13.78
N ASP A 340 5.85 -1.10 -14.56
CA ASP A 340 5.28 -2.45 -14.47
C ASP A 340 6.25 -3.53 -15.02
N ASP A 341 6.90 -3.26 -16.15
CA ASP A 341 7.83 -4.20 -16.78
C ASP A 341 9.28 -4.07 -16.28
N ASP A 342 10.00 -5.20 -16.26
CA ASP A 342 11.36 -5.28 -15.76
C ASP A 342 12.39 -4.54 -16.63
N TYR A 343 12.13 -4.40 -17.94
CA TYR A 343 13.04 -3.67 -18.82
C TYR A 343 13.03 -2.18 -18.48
N ARG A 344 11.84 -1.56 -18.46
CA ARG A 344 11.65 -0.18 -18.05
C ARG A 344 12.23 0.05 -16.67
N LEU A 345 11.85 -0.77 -15.68
CA LEU A 345 12.37 -0.70 -14.32
C LEU A 345 13.91 -0.63 -14.29
N LYS A 346 14.62 -1.50 -15.01
CA LYS A 346 16.09 -1.51 -15.04
C LYS A 346 16.74 -0.37 -15.82
N THR A 347 15.96 0.33 -16.65
CA THR A 347 16.44 1.43 -17.50
C THR A 347 16.07 2.82 -16.99
N THR A 348 15.07 2.93 -16.10
CA THR A 348 14.59 4.24 -15.61
C THR A 348 14.50 4.36 -14.09
N ALA A 349 14.41 3.27 -13.34
CA ALA A 349 14.28 3.35 -11.89
C ALA A 349 15.65 3.44 -11.18
N SER A 350 15.63 4.09 -10.02
CA SER A 350 16.70 4.08 -9.02
C SER A 350 16.08 4.06 -7.64
N PHE A 351 16.64 3.27 -6.73
CA PHE A 351 16.19 3.20 -5.35
C PHE A 351 17.20 3.88 -4.43
N ASP A 352 16.71 4.49 -3.36
CA ASP A 352 17.56 5.01 -2.31
C ASP A 352 18.36 3.88 -1.65
N SER A 353 19.58 4.20 -1.22
CA SER A 353 20.33 3.29 -0.36
C SER A 353 19.72 3.26 1.05
N TYR A 354 20.05 2.21 1.80
CA TYR A 354 19.67 2.12 3.21
C TYR A 354 20.14 3.35 4.00
N GLU A 355 21.38 3.79 3.82
CA GLU A 355 21.96 4.94 4.54
C GLU A 355 21.25 6.25 4.20
N LEU A 356 20.86 6.44 2.94
CA LEU A 356 20.11 7.63 2.52
C LEU A 356 18.70 7.62 3.14
N THR A 357 18.07 6.45 3.22
CA THR A 357 16.76 6.28 3.87
C THR A 357 16.86 6.61 5.36
N GLN A 358 17.84 6.06 6.07
CA GLN A 358 18.09 6.39 7.48
C GLN A 358 18.37 7.88 7.68
N LEU A 359 19.11 8.52 6.77
CA LEU A 359 19.35 9.96 6.81
C LEU A 359 18.03 10.73 6.67
N LYS A 360 17.17 10.37 5.71
CA LYS A 360 15.87 11.02 5.50
C LYS A 360 14.96 10.85 6.72
N GLU A 361 14.87 9.64 7.27
CA GLU A 361 14.10 9.35 8.48
C GLU A 361 14.59 10.15 9.69
N SER A 362 15.91 10.24 9.89
CA SER A 362 16.51 11.04 10.98
C SER A 362 16.18 12.53 10.89
N ARG A 363 15.73 12.99 9.71
CA ARG A 363 15.32 14.37 9.42
C ARG A 363 13.79 14.52 9.32
N ASP A 364 13.05 13.52 9.76
CA ASP A 364 11.58 13.50 9.79
C ASP A 364 10.92 13.55 8.40
N PHE A 365 11.53 12.90 7.40
CA PHE A 365 10.90 12.68 6.09
C PHE A 365 10.08 11.39 6.01
N TYR A 366 10.06 10.59 7.09
CA TYR A 366 9.25 9.37 7.21
C TYR A 366 9.61 8.25 6.22
N HIS A 367 8.86 7.15 6.27
CA HIS A 367 9.08 5.96 5.46
C HIS A 367 8.40 6.12 4.11
N GLN A 368 9.16 6.06 3.02
CA GLN A 368 8.66 6.28 1.67
C GLN A 368 9.20 5.24 0.68
N ASP A 369 8.34 4.75 -0.22
CA ASP A 369 8.74 3.86 -1.32
C ASP A 369 8.29 4.43 -2.68
N PRO A 370 9.09 4.36 -3.74
CA PRO A 370 8.75 4.95 -5.04
C PRO A 370 7.83 4.02 -5.84
N ARG A 371 6.52 4.02 -5.52
CA ARG A 371 5.47 3.23 -6.19
C ARG A 371 4.07 3.79 -5.91
N ASN A 372 3.08 3.40 -6.72
CA ASN A 372 1.70 3.72 -6.40
C ASN A 372 1.29 3.04 -5.09
N MET A 373 0.42 3.70 -4.34
CA MET A 373 -0.10 3.22 -3.07
C MET A 373 -1.62 3.16 -3.11
N LEU A 374 -2.19 2.06 -2.60
CA LEU A 374 -3.61 1.97 -2.28
C LEU A 374 -3.75 1.85 -0.77
N HIS A 375 -4.10 2.96 -0.11
CA HIS A 375 -4.31 3.04 1.33
C HIS A 375 -5.77 2.70 1.64
N LEU A 376 -6.00 1.47 2.10
CA LEU A 376 -7.31 0.97 2.52
C LEU A 376 -7.63 1.42 3.95
N ASN A 377 -8.78 2.07 4.16
CA ASN A 377 -9.20 2.61 5.43
C ASN A 377 -9.72 1.51 6.35
N ASN A 378 -9.09 1.35 7.52
CA ASN A 378 -9.49 0.33 8.50
C ASN A 378 -10.71 0.77 9.35
N GLY A 379 -11.16 2.02 9.18
CA GLY A 379 -12.28 2.62 9.89
C GLY A 379 -11.94 3.13 11.30
N ASN A 380 -10.68 3.04 11.74
CA ASN A 380 -10.22 3.47 13.07
C ASN A 380 -9.06 4.48 13.01
N ASN A 381 -9.08 5.37 12.00
CA ASN A 381 -8.01 6.32 11.68
C ASN A 381 -6.67 5.65 11.36
N THR A 382 -6.70 4.45 10.77
CA THR A 382 -5.51 3.81 10.20
C THR A 382 -5.78 3.32 8.81
N PHE A 383 -4.73 3.28 8.00
CA PHE A 383 -4.75 2.76 6.66
C PHE A 383 -3.79 1.59 6.54
N SER A 384 -4.24 0.58 5.79
CA SER A 384 -3.43 -0.55 5.34
C SER A 384 -3.04 -0.28 3.89
N GLU A 385 -1.76 -0.16 3.61
CA GLU A 385 -1.29 -0.04 2.23
C GLU A 385 -1.34 -1.43 1.57
N VAL A 386 -2.03 -1.56 0.44
CA VAL A 386 -2.27 -2.86 -0.24
C VAL A 386 -1.98 -2.84 -1.75
N GLY A 387 -1.33 -1.80 -2.27
CA GLY A 387 -1.19 -1.55 -3.71
C GLY A 387 -0.52 -2.67 -4.50
N ARG A 388 0.41 -3.42 -3.89
CA ARG A 388 1.06 -4.56 -4.54
C ARG A 388 0.17 -5.78 -4.62
N MET A 389 -0.47 -6.13 -3.50
CA MET A 389 -1.46 -7.20 -3.47
C MET A 389 -2.64 -6.90 -4.41
N ALA A 390 -3.02 -5.63 -4.48
CA ALA A 390 -4.05 -5.12 -5.38
C ALA A 390 -3.67 -5.21 -6.86
N GLY A 391 -2.39 -5.33 -7.20
CA GLY A 391 -1.91 -5.33 -8.59
C GLY A 391 -1.92 -3.95 -9.24
N ALA A 392 -1.94 -2.87 -8.45
CA ALA A 392 -2.03 -1.48 -8.92
C ALA A 392 -0.81 -0.62 -8.53
N SER A 393 0.25 -1.23 -7.97
CA SER A 393 1.44 -0.52 -7.46
C SER A 393 2.36 0.07 -8.54
N ALA A 394 2.22 -0.31 -9.80
CA ALA A 394 3.17 0.02 -10.85
C ALA A 394 2.47 0.35 -12.17
N THR A 395 2.66 1.58 -12.64
CA THR A 395 2.08 2.10 -13.88
C THR A 395 3.06 2.96 -14.68
N ASP A 396 4.35 3.00 -14.30
CA ASP A 396 5.36 3.91 -14.85
C ASP A 396 5.00 5.39 -14.57
N TRP A 397 5.40 6.34 -15.42
CA TRP A 397 5.25 7.78 -15.19
C TRP A 397 3.79 8.28 -15.09
N SER A 398 3.20 8.14 -13.91
CA SER A 398 1.77 8.33 -13.69
C SER A 398 1.44 9.75 -13.23
N TRP A 399 0.33 10.29 -13.72
CA TRP A 399 -0.18 11.61 -13.34
C TRP A 399 -1.52 11.48 -12.62
N GLY A 400 -2.64 11.72 -13.33
CA GLY A 400 -3.98 11.71 -12.74
C GLY A 400 -4.51 10.30 -12.45
N ALA A 401 -4.86 10.06 -11.19
CA ALA A 401 -5.71 8.94 -10.78
C ALA A 401 -7.18 9.38 -10.75
N LEU A 402 -8.09 8.53 -11.24
CA LEU A 402 -9.53 8.71 -11.11
C LEU A 402 -10.17 7.41 -10.66
N LEU A 403 -10.94 7.47 -9.57
CA LEU A 403 -11.67 6.35 -8.99
C LEU A 403 -13.15 6.47 -9.34
N PHE A 404 -13.62 5.64 -10.28
CA PHE A 404 -15.02 5.62 -10.73
C PHE A 404 -15.40 4.25 -11.28
N ASP A 405 -16.70 3.99 -11.38
CA ASP A 405 -17.24 2.72 -11.89
C ASP A 405 -17.27 2.76 -13.43
N MET A 406 -16.28 2.16 -14.08
CA MET A 406 -16.12 2.25 -15.54
C MET A 406 -17.09 1.31 -16.28
N ASP A 407 -17.37 0.12 -15.72
CA ASP A 407 -18.21 -0.92 -16.35
C ASP A 407 -19.64 -1.03 -15.78
N MET A 408 -19.99 -0.11 -14.87
CA MET A 408 -21.29 0.10 -14.24
C MET A 408 -21.76 -1.08 -13.40
N ASP A 409 -20.84 -1.80 -12.74
CA ASP A 409 -21.13 -2.95 -11.89
C ASP A 409 -21.30 -2.63 -10.39
N GLY A 410 -21.09 -1.37 -10.01
CA GLY A 410 -21.22 -0.84 -8.66
C GLY A 410 -19.90 -0.79 -7.87
N LEU A 411 -18.79 -1.25 -8.45
CA LEU A 411 -17.45 -1.21 -7.85
C LEU A 411 -16.65 -0.02 -8.40
N LYS A 412 -15.69 0.48 -7.63
CA LYS A 412 -14.83 1.58 -8.09
C LYS A 412 -13.58 1.00 -8.75
N ASP A 413 -13.43 1.29 -10.04
CA ASP A 413 -12.25 1.01 -10.84
C ASP A 413 -11.26 2.17 -10.74
N ILE A 414 -10.01 1.96 -11.18
CA ILE A 414 -8.95 2.98 -11.13
C ILE A 414 -8.45 3.25 -12.54
N PHE A 415 -8.63 4.48 -13.03
CA PHE A 415 -7.96 4.97 -14.23
C PHE A 415 -6.69 5.74 -13.86
N VAL A 416 -5.60 5.52 -14.61
CA VAL A 416 -4.35 6.25 -14.45
C VAL A 416 -3.90 6.81 -15.80
N ALA A 417 -3.84 8.15 -15.89
CA ALA A 417 -3.21 8.86 -16.99
C ALA A 417 -1.69 8.75 -16.88
N ASN A 418 -1.03 8.37 -17.97
CA ASN A 418 0.37 7.93 -17.96
C ASN A 418 1.21 8.53 -19.09
N GLY A 419 2.51 8.65 -18.83
CA GLY A 419 3.54 9.03 -19.79
C GLY A 419 4.08 10.44 -19.58
N ILE A 420 5.37 10.62 -19.90
CA ILE A 420 6.03 11.92 -19.99
C ILE A 420 6.70 12.07 -21.34
N LEU A 421 6.66 13.27 -21.92
CA LEU A 421 7.15 13.51 -23.28
C LEU A 421 8.61 13.09 -23.48
N LYS A 422 9.46 13.26 -22.46
CA LYS A 422 10.89 12.92 -22.48
C LYS A 422 11.23 12.11 -21.24
N ASP A 423 11.95 11.01 -21.42
CA ASP A 423 12.37 10.13 -20.32
C ASP A 423 13.51 10.78 -19.54
N LEU A 424 13.15 11.58 -18.52
CA LEU A 424 14.11 12.33 -17.70
C LEU A 424 14.95 11.41 -16.79
N THR A 425 14.46 10.21 -16.52
CA THR A 425 15.07 9.22 -15.62
C THR A 425 15.82 8.11 -16.35
N ASP A 426 15.95 8.18 -17.68
CA ASP A 426 16.72 7.21 -18.46
C ASP A 426 18.17 7.12 -17.98
N GLN A 427 18.56 5.95 -17.49
CA GLN A 427 19.83 5.74 -16.80
C GLN A 427 21.03 5.81 -17.76
N ASP A 428 20.86 5.47 -19.05
CA ASP A 428 21.92 5.61 -20.05
C ASP A 428 22.14 7.09 -20.40
N PHE A 429 21.09 7.89 -20.46
CA PHE A 429 21.15 9.35 -20.63
C PHE A 429 21.76 10.04 -19.40
N ILE A 430 21.37 9.64 -18.18
CA ILE A 430 21.97 10.16 -16.93
C ILE A 430 23.48 9.84 -16.89
N ALA A 431 23.87 8.61 -17.23
CA ALA A 431 25.28 8.23 -17.32
C ALA A 431 26.04 9.07 -18.36
N PHE A 432 25.43 9.31 -19.52
CA PHE A 432 25.98 10.22 -20.53
C PHE A 432 26.15 11.65 -19.96
N LEU A 433 25.18 12.21 -19.24
CA LEU A 433 25.31 13.54 -18.66
C LEU A 433 26.45 13.61 -17.64
N ALA A 434 26.63 12.58 -16.79
CA ALA A 434 27.67 12.53 -15.78
C ALA A 434 29.10 12.51 -16.36
N ASP A 435 29.28 11.85 -17.51
CA ASP A 435 30.58 11.73 -18.19
C ASP A 435 30.99 12.97 -19.01
N ASN A 436 30.13 13.99 -19.11
CA ASN A 436 30.36 15.19 -19.93
C ASN A 436 30.62 16.46 -19.08
N PRO A 437 31.89 16.79 -18.75
CA PRO A 437 32.24 17.91 -17.87
C PRO A 437 31.82 19.31 -18.37
N GLU A 438 31.45 19.46 -19.64
CA GLU A 438 30.93 20.74 -20.16
C GLU A 438 29.56 21.12 -19.56
N LEU A 439 28.77 20.15 -19.07
CA LEU A 439 27.50 20.40 -18.36
C LEU A 439 27.67 21.00 -16.96
N GLN A 440 28.73 20.63 -16.24
CA GLN A 440 29.05 21.24 -14.93
C GLN A 440 29.32 22.74 -15.07
N THR A 441 30.12 23.13 -16.06
CA THR A 441 30.39 24.55 -16.38
C THR A 441 29.15 25.32 -16.86
N MET A 442 28.08 24.60 -17.18
CA MET A 442 26.85 25.11 -17.80
C MET A 442 25.77 25.40 -16.75
N ILE A 443 25.70 24.62 -15.67
CA ILE A 443 24.98 24.99 -14.43
C ILE A 443 25.57 26.25 -13.80
N GLU A 444 26.89 26.44 -13.92
CA GLU A 444 27.63 27.63 -13.45
C GLU A 444 27.52 28.84 -14.41
N GLY A 445 26.89 28.68 -15.58
CA GLY A 445 26.62 29.76 -16.54
C GLY A 445 27.83 30.30 -17.30
N THR A 446 28.94 29.56 -17.38
CA THR A 446 30.23 30.07 -17.89
C THR A 446 30.52 29.80 -19.39
N LYS A 447 29.68 29.02 -20.10
CA LYS A 447 29.83 28.71 -21.55
C LYS A 447 28.48 28.74 -22.31
N LYS A 448 28.54 28.88 -23.66
CA LYS A 448 27.36 28.78 -24.54
C LYS A 448 26.82 27.35 -24.52
N PHE A 449 25.58 27.18 -24.06
CA PHE A 449 24.85 25.92 -24.04
C PHE A 449 23.93 25.79 -25.25
N ASP A 450 24.01 24.66 -25.97
CA ASP A 450 23.02 24.27 -26.96
C ASP A 450 22.05 23.25 -26.34
N TYR A 451 21.02 23.76 -25.65
CA TYR A 451 20.01 22.92 -25.00
C TYR A 451 19.35 21.92 -25.95
N LYS A 452 19.27 22.27 -27.25
CA LYS A 452 18.60 21.46 -28.26
C LYS A 452 19.33 20.15 -28.51
N GLU A 453 20.67 20.16 -28.53
CA GLU A 453 21.45 18.93 -28.70
C GLU A 453 21.13 17.90 -27.60
N TYR A 454 20.95 18.35 -26.35
CA TYR A 454 20.67 17.46 -25.22
C TYR A 454 19.21 17.00 -25.18
N VAL A 455 18.24 17.88 -25.45
CA VAL A 455 16.82 17.50 -25.58
C VAL A 455 16.61 16.50 -26.72
N ASP A 456 17.30 16.67 -27.85
CA ASP A 456 17.20 15.77 -29.00
C ASP A 456 17.80 14.37 -28.71
N ARG A 457 18.68 14.24 -27.70
CA ARG A 457 19.24 12.95 -27.24
C ARG A 457 18.39 12.24 -26.18
N MET A 458 17.49 12.96 -25.49
CA MET A 458 16.59 12.35 -24.51
C MET A 458 15.59 11.41 -25.21
N PRO A 459 15.48 10.14 -24.75
CA PRO A 459 14.45 9.22 -25.24
C PRO A 459 13.04 9.79 -25.04
N SER A 460 12.10 9.34 -25.87
CA SER A 460 10.71 9.76 -25.87
C SER A 460 9.85 8.54 -26.18
N THR A 461 9.23 7.99 -25.15
CA THR A 461 8.50 6.71 -25.22
C THR A 461 7.06 6.96 -24.77
N PRO A 462 6.07 6.95 -25.68
CA PRO A 462 4.66 7.05 -25.28
C PRO A 462 4.27 5.80 -24.50
N LEU A 463 3.45 5.96 -23.46
CA LEU A 463 3.04 4.88 -22.56
C LEU A 463 1.52 4.72 -22.59
N PRO A 464 1.00 3.47 -22.49
CA PRO A 464 -0.43 3.26 -22.34
C PRO A 464 -0.92 3.76 -20.99
N ASN A 465 -2.14 4.28 -20.96
CA ASN A 465 -2.88 4.49 -19.71
C ASN A 465 -3.23 3.15 -19.08
N TYR A 466 -3.55 3.16 -17.79
CA TYR A 466 -4.03 1.99 -17.06
C TYR A 466 -5.51 2.16 -16.71
N ALA A 467 -6.25 1.06 -16.74
CA ALA A 467 -7.64 0.98 -16.32
C ALA A 467 -7.80 -0.30 -15.50
N PHE A 468 -7.68 -0.19 -14.19
CA PHE A 468 -7.74 -1.30 -13.26
C PHE A 468 -9.19 -1.58 -12.88
N ARG A 469 -9.71 -2.72 -13.35
CA ARG A 469 -11.04 -3.20 -12.99
C ARG A 469 -11.01 -3.85 -11.60
N ASN A 470 -11.92 -3.45 -10.74
CA ASN A 470 -12.06 -4.02 -9.39
C ASN A 470 -12.64 -5.44 -9.46
N LYS A 471 -12.00 -6.41 -8.80
CA LYS A 471 -12.45 -7.81 -8.82
C LYS A 471 -13.51 -8.15 -7.75
N GLY A 472 -14.00 -7.16 -7.01
CA GLY A 472 -15.14 -7.30 -6.09
C GLY A 472 -14.85 -7.02 -4.62
N ASN A 473 -13.59 -6.81 -4.23
CA ASN A 473 -13.20 -6.61 -2.83
C ASN A 473 -12.40 -5.33 -2.57
N GLY A 474 -12.14 -4.50 -3.60
CA GLY A 474 -11.29 -3.31 -3.47
C GLY A 474 -9.82 -3.60 -3.15
N MET A 475 -9.41 -4.87 -3.13
CA MET A 475 -8.06 -5.33 -2.77
C MET A 475 -7.39 -6.14 -3.88
N GLN A 476 -8.06 -6.34 -5.01
CA GLN A 476 -7.55 -7.05 -6.17
C GLN A 476 -8.10 -6.41 -7.44
N TYR A 477 -7.20 -6.06 -8.36
CA TYR A 477 -7.53 -5.44 -9.63
C TYR A 477 -6.92 -6.20 -10.81
N GLU A 478 -7.51 -6.01 -11.98
CA GLU A 478 -6.93 -6.44 -13.25
C GLU A 478 -6.82 -5.25 -14.21
N ASN A 479 -5.67 -5.09 -14.89
CA ASN A 479 -5.54 -4.03 -15.90
C ASN A 479 -6.31 -4.42 -17.17
N LYS A 480 -7.36 -3.67 -17.48
CA LYS A 480 -8.26 -3.82 -18.63
C LYS A 480 -8.06 -2.73 -19.69
N ALA A 481 -7.05 -1.87 -19.58
CA ALA A 481 -6.88 -0.75 -20.50
C ALA A 481 -6.94 -1.16 -21.98
N ALA A 482 -6.21 -2.21 -22.37
CA ALA A 482 -6.23 -2.70 -23.75
C ALA A 482 -7.62 -3.24 -24.16
N ASP A 483 -8.21 -4.11 -23.33
CA ASP A 483 -9.51 -4.74 -23.56
C ASP A 483 -10.65 -3.70 -23.64
N TRP A 484 -10.56 -2.63 -22.88
CA TRP A 484 -11.56 -1.57 -22.79
C TRP A 484 -11.34 -0.42 -23.79
N GLY A 485 -10.31 -0.47 -24.63
CA GLY A 485 -10.05 0.58 -25.64
C GLY A 485 -9.29 1.81 -25.11
N LEU A 486 -8.73 1.74 -23.91
CA LEU A 486 -7.94 2.80 -23.25
C LEU A 486 -6.42 2.58 -23.35
N GLY A 487 -5.96 1.44 -23.88
CA GLY A 487 -4.56 1.03 -23.88
C GLY A 487 -3.67 1.61 -24.99
N LYS A 488 -4.13 2.63 -25.72
CA LYS A 488 -3.31 3.28 -26.76
C LYS A 488 -2.20 4.11 -26.11
N PRO A 489 -0.91 3.90 -26.43
CA PRO A 489 0.17 4.70 -25.85
C PRO A 489 0.13 6.17 -26.26
N ASP A 490 0.32 7.07 -25.30
CA ASP A 490 0.39 8.54 -25.49
C ASP A 490 1.19 9.20 -24.34
N PHE A 491 1.13 10.53 -24.23
CA PHE A 491 1.67 11.32 -23.12
C PHE A 491 0.53 11.99 -22.34
N SER A 492 -0.26 11.17 -21.66
CA SER A 492 -1.49 11.58 -20.97
C SER A 492 -1.18 12.24 -19.62
N ASN A 493 -1.93 13.27 -19.23
CA ASN A 493 -1.71 13.99 -17.96
C ASN A 493 -3.02 14.26 -17.20
N GLY A 494 -3.69 15.41 -17.42
CA GLY A 494 -4.98 15.72 -16.82
C GLY A 494 -6.10 14.87 -17.42
N ALA A 495 -7.05 14.45 -16.59
CA ALA A 495 -8.20 13.66 -17.02
C ALA A 495 -9.43 13.97 -16.15
N ALA A 496 -10.61 13.85 -16.73
CA ALA A 496 -11.89 13.99 -16.03
C ALA A 496 -12.94 13.07 -16.66
N TYR A 497 -13.88 12.60 -15.83
CA TYR A 497 -15.02 11.78 -16.26
C TYR A 497 -16.35 12.50 -16.05
N GLY A 498 -17.38 12.09 -16.79
CA GLY A 498 -18.75 12.59 -16.68
C GLY A 498 -19.68 11.94 -17.70
N ASP A 499 -21.00 12.04 -17.51
CA ASP A 499 -22.01 11.51 -18.45
C ASP A 499 -22.27 12.55 -19.56
N LEU A 500 -21.42 12.58 -20.60
CA LEU A 500 -21.35 13.64 -21.60
C LEU A 500 -22.45 13.55 -22.65
N ASP A 501 -23.02 12.37 -22.91
CA ASP A 501 -24.17 12.23 -23.81
C ASP A 501 -25.51 12.00 -23.09
N GLY A 502 -25.50 11.84 -21.76
CA GLY A 502 -26.67 11.77 -20.91
C GLY A 502 -27.30 10.38 -20.83
N ASP A 503 -26.62 9.34 -21.30
CA ASP A 503 -27.14 7.97 -21.35
C ASP A 503 -26.93 7.16 -20.04
N GLY A 504 -26.16 7.72 -19.11
CA GLY A 504 -26.02 7.24 -17.74
C GLY A 504 -24.79 6.41 -17.43
N ASP A 505 -23.92 6.09 -18.40
CA ASP A 505 -22.54 5.68 -18.11
C ASP A 505 -21.57 6.88 -18.15
N LEU A 506 -20.34 6.66 -17.67
CA LEU A 506 -19.35 7.72 -17.47
C LEU A 506 -18.32 7.72 -18.60
N ASP A 507 -18.35 8.77 -19.42
CA ASP A 507 -17.37 9.07 -20.45
C ASP A 507 -16.08 9.63 -19.86
N LEU A 508 -15.00 9.61 -20.64
CA LEU A 508 -13.67 10.04 -20.19
C LEU A 508 -13.02 11.02 -21.18
N VAL A 509 -12.44 12.09 -20.65
CA VAL A 509 -11.64 13.06 -21.41
C VAL A 509 -10.22 13.10 -20.85
N VAL A 510 -9.22 12.99 -21.71
CA VAL A 510 -7.80 12.96 -21.33
C VAL A 510 -7.01 14.00 -22.12
N ASN A 511 -6.36 14.92 -21.41
CA ASN A 511 -5.47 15.91 -21.98
C ASN A 511 -4.09 15.28 -22.25
N ASN A 512 -3.65 15.31 -23.51
CA ASN A 512 -2.39 14.71 -23.94
C ASN A 512 -1.36 15.81 -24.27
N ASN A 513 -0.12 15.62 -23.86
CA ASN A 513 0.96 16.55 -24.18
C ASN A 513 1.45 16.34 -25.62
N ASN A 514 1.50 17.41 -26.39
CA ASN A 514 1.86 17.45 -27.81
C ASN A 514 0.99 16.58 -28.75
N ALA A 515 -0.14 16.05 -28.28
CA ALA A 515 -1.10 15.26 -29.04
C ALA A 515 -2.54 15.81 -28.85
N PRO A 516 -3.47 15.51 -29.78
CA PRO A 516 -4.88 15.87 -29.60
C PRO A 516 -5.45 15.31 -28.31
N VAL A 517 -6.38 16.04 -27.68
CA VAL A 517 -7.18 15.53 -26.55
C VAL A 517 -7.88 14.24 -26.94
N SER A 518 -7.90 13.26 -26.04
CA SER A 518 -8.67 12.03 -26.22
C SER A 518 -10.05 12.20 -25.59
N ILE A 519 -11.11 11.92 -26.34
CA ILE A 519 -12.49 11.84 -25.85
C ILE A 519 -12.96 10.41 -26.06
N TYR A 520 -13.36 9.75 -24.99
CA TYR A 520 -13.81 8.37 -24.97
C TYR A 520 -15.28 8.32 -24.62
N LYS A 521 -16.09 7.76 -25.52
CA LYS A 521 -17.47 7.41 -25.22
C LYS A 521 -17.53 6.06 -24.50
N ASN A 522 -18.13 6.02 -23.32
CA ASN A 522 -18.44 4.76 -22.64
C ASN A 522 -19.68 4.12 -23.28
N ARG A 523 -19.71 2.79 -23.33
CA ARG A 523 -20.75 2.01 -24.00
C ARG A 523 -21.28 0.90 -23.08
N SER A 524 -21.08 1.02 -21.78
CA SER A 524 -21.54 0.09 -20.76
C SER A 524 -23.05 -0.13 -20.82
N VAL A 525 -23.83 0.94 -20.92
CA VAL A 525 -25.30 0.86 -21.03
C VAL A 525 -25.70 0.23 -22.36
N GLU A 526 -25.04 0.62 -23.46
CA GLU A 526 -25.33 0.13 -24.80
C GLU A 526 -25.01 -1.37 -24.98
N LEU A 527 -23.81 -1.79 -24.61
CA LEU A 527 -23.25 -3.13 -24.82
C LEU A 527 -23.72 -4.13 -23.77
N HIS A 528 -23.71 -3.73 -22.49
CA HIS A 528 -23.94 -4.65 -21.37
C HIS A 528 -25.31 -4.50 -20.70
N LYS A 529 -26.15 -3.58 -21.18
CA LYS A 529 -27.49 -3.31 -20.62
C LYS A 529 -27.45 -3.04 -19.11
N ARG A 530 -26.39 -2.32 -18.69
CA ARG A 530 -26.19 -1.89 -17.32
C ARG A 530 -27.26 -0.89 -16.92
N ASN A 531 -27.58 -0.90 -15.63
CA ASN A 531 -28.53 0.04 -15.04
C ASN A 531 -27.75 1.07 -14.23
N PHE A 532 -28.32 2.25 -14.06
CA PHE A 532 -27.68 3.34 -13.36
C PHE A 532 -28.65 4.13 -12.50
N LEU A 533 -28.14 4.97 -11.61
CA LEU A 533 -28.88 6.06 -10.99
C LEU A 533 -28.03 7.33 -11.07
N ARG A 534 -28.56 8.37 -11.73
CA ARG A 534 -27.97 9.71 -11.69
C ARG A 534 -28.53 10.46 -10.48
N VAL A 535 -27.69 11.11 -9.70
CA VAL A 535 -28.10 11.91 -8.54
C VAL A 535 -27.62 13.35 -8.73
N ARG A 536 -28.55 14.30 -8.65
CA ARG A 536 -28.25 15.74 -8.61
C ARG A 536 -28.69 16.30 -7.26
N LEU A 537 -27.84 17.11 -6.65
CA LEU A 537 -28.09 17.70 -5.34
C LEU A 537 -28.30 19.20 -5.45
N ASN A 538 -29.36 19.71 -4.82
CA ASN A 538 -29.59 21.12 -4.62
C ASN A 538 -29.29 21.45 -3.16
N GLY A 539 -28.16 22.11 -2.92
CA GLY A 539 -27.63 22.46 -1.60
C GLY A 539 -28.36 23.62 -0.92
N TYR A 540 -27.64 24.34 -0.06
CA TYR A 540 -28.16 25.42 0.78
C TYR A 540 -27.13 26.53 0.95
N GLY A 541 -27.58 27.69 1.44
CA GLY A 541 -26.69 28.84 1.61
C GLY A 541 -26.08 29.27 0.28
N LYS A 542 -24.76 29.44 0.25
CA LYS A 542 -23.97 29.69 -0.96
C LYS A 542 -23.35 28.41 -1.53
N ASN A 543 -23.34 27.31 -0.79
CA ASN A 543 -22.98 25.98 -1.27
C ASN A 543 -24.17 25.31 -2.01
N LEU A 544 -24.59 25.91 -3.13
CA LEU A 544 -25.77 25.48 -3.90
C LEU A 544 -25.60 24.12 -4.60
N ASN A 545 -24.36 23.71 -4.84
CA ASN A 545 -24.00 22.43 -5.45
C ASN A 545 -23.80 21.30 -4.42
N ALA A 546 -24.05 21.58 -3.14
CA ALA A 546 -23.96 20.62 -2.03
C ALA A 546 -22.58 19.94 -1.91
N ILE A 547 -21.50 20.68 -2.17
CA ILE A 547 -20.12 20.20 -2.03
C ILE A 547 -19.93 19.69 -0.60
N GLY A 548 -19.38 18.47 -0.47
CA GLY A 548 -19.22 17.75 0.79
C GLY A 548 -20.36 16.81 1.17
N ALA A 549 -21.52 16.86 0.49
CA ALA A 549 -22.62 15.94 0.75
C ALA A 549 -22.24 14.49 0.43
N LYS A 550 -22.75 13.55 1.25
CA LYS A 550 -22.54 12.11 1.10
C LYS A 550 -23.81 11.44 0.62
N VAL A 551 -23.72 10.56 -0.38
CA VAL A 551 -24.85 9.83 -0.93
C VAL A 551 -24.60 8.34 -0.85
N TYR A 552 -25.53 7.63 -0.21
CA TYR A 552 -25.53 6.18 -0.07
C TYR A 552 -26.67 5.58 -0.88
N VAL A 553 -26.35 4.61 -1.74
CA VAL A 553 -27.34 3.80 -2.49
C VAL A 553 -27.33 2.39 -1.92
N HIS A 554 -28.47 1.94 -1.41
CA HIS A 554 -28.63 0.60 -0.86
C HIS A 554 -29.34 -0.33 -1.85
N GLN A 555 -28.73 -1.48 -2.11
CA GLN A 555 -29.25 -2.50 -3.00
C GLN A 555 -28.95 -3.90 -2.45
N GLN A 556 -29.97 -4.58 -1.91
CA GLN A 556 -29.93 -6.01 -1.52
C GLN A 556 -28.65 -6.44 -0.78
N GLY A 557 -28.36 -5.79 0.34
CA GLY A 557 -27.18 -6.13 1.17
C GLY A 557 -25.89 -5.43 0.76
N ASN A 558 -25.87 -4.77 -0.40
CA ASN A 558 -24.77 -3.91 -0.84
C ASN A 558 -25.10 -2.43 -0.58
N VAL A 559 -24.05 -1.65 -0.35
CA VAL A 559 -24.14 -0.20 -0.20
C VAL A 559 -23.06 0.42 -1.08
N GLN A 560 -23.42 1.38 -1.90
CA GLN A 560 -22.45 2.24 -2.59
C GLN A 560 -22.44 3.61 -1.93
N TYR A 561 -21.26 4.20 -1.81
CA TYR A 561 -21.04 5.51 -1.25
C TYR A 561 -20.28 6.39 -2.24
N LEU A 562 -20.82 7.59 -2.51
CA LEU A 562 -20.10 8.67 -3.18
C LEU A 562 -20.19 9.96 -2.35
N GLN A 563 -19.14 10.76 -2.38
CA GLN A 563 -19.10 12.10 -1.80
C GLN A 563 -19.00 13.14 -2.92
N GLN A 564 -19.82 14.19 -2.84
CA GLN A 564 -19.88 15.31 -3.77
C GLN A 564 -18.62 16.19 -3.63
N MET A 565 -17.52 15.75 -4.23
CA MET A 565 -16.23 16.44 -4.32
C MET A 565 -15.72 16.35 -5.77
N PRO A 566 -15.79 17.44 -6.56
CA PRO A 566 -15.47 17.40 -7.99
C PRO A 566 -13.96 17.53 -8.28
N ASN A 567 -13.15 18.08 -7.36
CA ASN A 567 -11.71 18.17 -7.53
C ASN A 567 -11.07 16.80 -7.29
N ARG A 568 -10.58 16.17 -8.37
CA ARG A 568 -10.05 14.80 -8.36
C ARG A 568 -8.89 14.65 -9.34
N GLY A 569 -7.97 13.74 -9.05
CA GLY A 569 -6.84 13.43 -9.91
C GLY A 569 -5.82 14.58 -10.03
N PHE A 570 -5.26 14.75 -11.22
CA PHE A 570 -4.19 15.71 -11.50
C PHE A 570 -4.73 16.91 -12.28
N GLU A 571 -4.58 18.12 -11.71
CA GLU A 571 -4.92 19.40 -12.36
C GLU A 571 -6.39 19.56 -12.83
N SER A 572 -7.30 18.66 -12.44
CA SER A 572 -8.60 18.47 -13.10
C SER A 572 -9.80 18.46 -12.14
N SER A 573 -11.01 18.63 -12.69
CA SER A 573 -12.27 18.49 -11.96
C SER A 573 -13.35 17.76 -12.80
N VAL A 574 -14.21 17.00 -12.13
CA VAL A 574 -15.23 16.13 -12.74
C VAL A 574 -16.65 16.70 -12.62
N ASP A 575 -17.60 16.10 -13.36
CA ASP A 575 -19.02 16.47 -13.31
C ASP A 575 -19.60 16.39 -11.89
N LEU A 576 -20.51 17.32 -11.56
CA LEU A 576 -21.27 17.33 -10.30
C LEU A 576 -22.42 16.32 -10.28
N THR A 577 -22.79 15.74 -11.43
CA THR A 577 -23.78 14.66 -11.45
C THR A 577 -23.14 13.35 -10.98
N MET A 578 -23.48 12.89 -9.78
CA MET A 578 -23.06 11.57 -9.31
C MET A 578 -23.78 10.46 -10.06
N VAL A 579 -23.04 9.45 -10.50
CA VAL A 579 -23.57 8.28 -11.19
C VAL A 579 -23.25 7.03 -10.39
N PHE A 580 -24.28 6.23 -10.09
CA PHE A 580 -24.14 4.94 -9.44
C PHE A 580 -24.47 3.83 -10.45
N GLY A 581 -23.51 2.96 -10.74
CA GLY A 581 -23.76 1.72 -11.49
C GLY A 581 -24.56 0.73 -10.63
N LEU A 582 -25.63 0.18 -11.19
CA LEU A 582 -26.52 -0.77 -10.50
C LEU A 582 -26.35 -2.20 -11.05
N GLY A 583 -25.36 -2.41 -11.91
CA GLY A 583 -25.14 -3.66 -12.61
C GLY A 583 -26.37 -4.10 -13.40
N SER A 584 -26.66 -5.39 -13.36
CA SER A 584 -27.81 -5.99 -14.04
C SER A 584 -29.13 -5.88 -13.27
N ASN A 585 -29.09 -5.48 -11.99
CA ASN A 585 -30.27 -5.42 -11.13
C ASN A 585 -30.70 -3.96 -10.90
N PRO A 586 -31.86 -3.51 -11.42
CA PRO A 586 -32.31 -2.13 -11.27
C PRO A 586 -33.00 -1.82 -9.93
N VAL A 587 -33.13 -2.79 -9.02
CA VAL A 587 -33.92 -2.62 -7.80
C VAL A 587 -33.11 -1.93 -6.71
N ILE A 588 -33.48 -0.69 -6.40
CA ILE A 588 -32.89 0.11 -5.33
C ILE A 588 -33.80 0.02 -4.09
N ASP A 589 -33.22 -0.25 -2.91
CA ASP A 589 -33.96 -0.27 -1.65
C ASP A 589 -34.18 1.15 -1.13
N SER A 590 -33.12 1.94 -1.06
CA SER A 590 -33.17 3.35 -0.69
C SER A 590 -31.93 4.14 -1.07
N VAL A 591 -32.12 5.45 -1.23
CA VAL A 591 -31.04 6.45 -1.33
C VAL A 591 -31.06 7.30 -0.07
N THR A 592 -29.92 7.47 0.57
CA THR A 592 -29.75 8.35 1.74
C THR A 592 -28.74 9.43 1.40
N VAL A 593 -29.07 10.69 1.69
CA VAL A 593 -28.14 11.81 1.60
C VAL A 593 -27.87 12.33 3.01
N ILE A 594 -26.60 12.50 3.35
CA ILE A 594 -26.14 13.27 4.50
C ILE A 594 -25.57 14.57 3.96
N TRP A 595 -26.15 15.68 4.39
CA TRP A 595 -25.76 17.02 3.94
C TRP A 595 -24.60 17.55 4.80
N PRO A 596 -23.86 18.57 4.31
CA PRO A 596 -22.77 19.16 5.07
C PRO A 596 -23.19 19.70 6.45
N ASP A 597 -24.43 20.14 6.67
CA ASP A 597 -24.94 20.58 7.98
C ASP A 597 -25.48 19.45 8.89
N ASP A 598 -25.07 18.21 8.64
CA ASP A 598 -25.52 16.97 9.31
C ASP A 598 -27.01 16.64 9.13
N LYS A 599 -27.75 17.42 8.35
CA LYS A 599 -29.10 17.03 7.97
C LYS A 599 -29.06 15.79 7.11
N LYS A 600 -30.17 15.06 7.12
CA LYS A 600 -30.33 13.80 6.42
C LYS A 600 -31.66 13.78 5.68
N GLN A 601 -31.63 13.22 4.48
CA GLN A 601 -32.83 12.89 3.70
C GLN A 601 -32.74 11.43 3.25
N ARG A 602 -33.86 10.69 3.26
CA ARG A 602 -33.91 9.32 2.74
C ARG A 602 -35.09 9.14 1.80
N ILE A 603 -34.82 8.61 0.60
CA ILE A 603 -35.83 8.22 -0.38
C ILE A 603 -35.88 6.70 -0.45
N SER A 604 -37.07 6.13 -0.32
CA SER A 604 -37.27 4.68 -0.45
C SER A 604 -37.64 4.31 -1.88
N ARG A 605 -37.04 3.25 -2.41
CA ARG A 605 -37.35 2.68 -3.73
C ARG A 605 -37.40 3.68 -4.90
N PRO A 606 -36.34 4.49 -5.12
CA PRO A 606 -36.25 5.30 -6.32
C PRO A 606 -36.17 4.43 -7.57
N THR A 607 -36.52 5.02 -8.72
CA THR A 607 -36.50 4.32 -10.02
C THR A 607 -35.11 4.37 -10.64
N ALA A 608 -34.54 3.21 -10.97
CA ALA A 608 -33.30 3.13 -11.74
C ALA A 608 -33.46 3.71 -13.16
N ASN A 609 -32.33 3.99 -13.81
CA ASN A 609 -32.20 4.57 -15.15
C ASN A 609 -32.91 5.94 -15.24
N THR A 610 -32.84 6.71 -14.15
CA THR A 610 -33.39 8.06 -14.07
C THR A 610 -32.44 8.99 -13.32
N THR A 611 -32.70 10.30 -13.44
CA THR A 611 -32.07 11.32 -12.61
C THR A 611 -32.93 11.61 -11.39
N LEU A 612 -32.38 11.35 -10.21
CA LEU A 612 -32.96 11.68 -8.92
C LEU A 612 -32.40 13.01 -8.43
N THR A 613 -33.23 14.06 -8.41
CA THR A 613 -32.87 15.35 -7.81
C THR A 613 -33.31 15.43 -6.35
N LEU A 614 -32.36 15.67 -5.45
CA LEU A 614 -32.60 15.81 -4.02
C LEU A 614 -32.25 17.24 -3.59
N ALA A 615 -33.01 17.78 -2.63
CA ALA A 615 -32.86 19.18 -2.23
C ALA A 615 -32.80 19.28 -0.71
N HIS A 616 -31.83 20.03 -0.21
CA HIS A 616 -31.56 20.21 1.23
C HIS A 616 -32.79 20.62 2.02
N LYS A 617 -33.65 21.48 1.44
CA LYS A 617 -34.91 21.92 2.05
C LYS A 617 -35.88 20.78 2.44
N ASN A 618 -35.71 19.59 1.85
CA ASN A 618 -36.51 18.40 2.13
C ASN A 618 -35.83 17.46 3.14
N ALA A 619 -34.66 17.80 3.67
CA ALA A 619 -33.98 17.04 4.71
C ALA A 619 -34.69 17.26 6.05
N ASP A 620 -35.37 16.21 6.53
CA ASP A 620 -36.26 16.23 7.69
C ASP A 620 -35.68 15.50 8.91
N GLN A 621 -34.49 14.92 8.76
CA GLN A 621 -33.78 14.16 9.79
C GLN A 621 -32.41 14.76 10.06
N VAL A 622 -31.80 14.37 11.17
CA VAL A 622 -30.38 14.64 11.48
C VAL A 622 -29.64 13.31 11.44
N ALA A 623 -28.48 13.28 10.81
CA ALA A 623 -27.64 12.10 10.74
C ALA A 623 -27.00 11.82 12.10
N THR A 624 -26.86 10.55 12.45
CA THR A 624 -25.98 10.14 13.54
C THR A 624 -24.58 10.05 12.98
N ILE A 625 -23.73 10.99 13.34
CA ILE A 625 -22.33 11.01 12.94
C ILE A 625 -21.53 10.20 13.96
N SER A 626 -21.04 9.04 13.53
CA SER A 626 -20.35 8.08 14.41
C SER A 626 -18.88 8.43 14.61
N GLY A 627 -18.29 9.28 13.76
CA GLY A 627 -16.85 9.49 13.70
C GLY A 627 -16.10 8.20 13.35
N PRO A 628 -14.78 8.15 13.61
CA PRO A 628 -14.00 6.93 13.47
C PRO A 628 -14.61 5.83 14.35
N ALA A 629 -14.63 4.61 13.84
CA ALA A 629 -15.15 3.47 14.58
C ALA A 629 -14.31 3.27 15.85
N THR A 630 -14.84 3.78 16.95
CA THR A 630 -14.44 3.42 18.29
C THR A 630 -15.27 2.22 18.72
N VAL A 631 -14.69 1.36 19.55
CA VAL A 631 -15.49 0.31 20.20
C VAL A 631 -16.66 0.99 20.91
N PRO A 632 -17.93 0.73 20.55
CA PRO A 632 -19.06 1.44 21.12
C PRO A 632 -19.06 1.32 22.64
N ALA A 633 -19.31 2.43 23.34
CA ALA A 633 -19.36 2.44 24.81
C ALA A 633 -20.40 1.42 25.31
N GLY A 634 -19.94 0.39 26.02
CA GLY A 634 -20.78 -0.69 26.54
C GLY A 634 -20.86 -1.96 25.66
N MET A 635 -20.20 -2.01 24.50
CA MET A 635 -20.05 -3.23 23.72
C MET A 635 -18.86 -4.06 24.25
N THR A 636 -19.11 -5.32 24.64
CA THR A 636 -18.05 -6.25 25.03
C THR A 636 -17.37 -6.82 23.77
N THR A 637 -16.15 -6.36 23.50
CA THR A 637 -15.25 -6.92 22.47
C THR A 637 -14.75 -8.31 22.86
N LEU A 638 -14.13 -9.03 21.93
CA LEU A 638 -13.53 -10.33 22.20
C LEU A 638 -12.18 -10.20 22.92
N PHE A 639 -11.47 -9.11 22.65
CA PHE A 639 -10.18 -8.79 23.24
C PHE A 639 -10.21 -7.38 23.85
N ALA A 640 -9.44 -7.19 24.92
CA ALA A 640 -9.17 -5.87 25.49
C ALA A 640 -7.68 -5.71 25.72
N ASP A 641 -7.08 -4.61 25.23
CA ASP A 641 -5.68 -4.29 25.52
C ASP A 641 -5.56 -3.95 27.02
N VAL A 642 -4.84 -4.82 27.73
CA VAL A 642 -4.57 -4.72 29.16
C VAL A 642 -3.08 -4.55 29.43
N THR A 643 -2.29 -4.14 28.44
CA THR A 643 -0.83 -3.99 28.55
C THR A 643 -0.43 -3.10 29.73
N THR A 644 -1.06 -1.92 29.84
CA THR A 644 -0.79 -0.97 30.92
C THR A 644 -1.22 -1.50 32.30
N PRO A 645 -2.47 -1.97 32.52
CA PRO A 645 -2.85 -2.52 33.82
C PRO A 645 -2.11 -3.81 34.20
N MET A 646 -1.68 -4.62 33.23
CA MET A 646 -0.84 -5.79 33.45
C MET A 646 0.64 -5.46 33.67
N LYS A 647 1.08 -4.20 33.48
CA LYS A 647 2.46 -3.74 33.76
C LYS A 647 3.56 -4.56 33.09
N LEU A 648 3.27 -5.12 31.91
CA LEU A 648 4.30 -5.67 31.04
C LEU A 648 4.96 -4.48 30.30
N ASP A 649 5.98 -3.91 30.92
CA ASP A 649 6.66 -2.68 30.47
C ASP A 649 7.95 -2.96 29.66
N TYR A 650 8.15 -4.19 29.19
CA TYR A 650 9.32 -4.55 28.37
C TYR A 650 9.27 -3.87 26.99
N VAL A 651 10.39 -3.26 26.58
CA VAL A 651 10.56 -2.61 25.28
C VAL A 651 11.80 -3.16 24.60
N HIS A 652 11.61 -3.92 23.52
CA HIS A 652 12.71 -4.42 22.71
C HIS A 652 13.41 -3.28 21.98
N ARG A 653 14.74 -3.35 21.83
CA ARG A 653 15.53 -2.39 21.07
C ARG A 653 16.66 -3.10 20.37
N GLU A 654 16.69 -2.97 19.06
CA GLU A 654 17.71 -3.55 18.21
C GLU A 654 19.04 -2.84 18.28
N ASN A 655 20.08 -3.54 17.84
CA ASN A 655 21.40 -2.98 17.65
C ASN A 655 21.48 -2.15 16.35
N ASP A 656 22.65 -1.55 16.08
CA ASP A 656 22.90 -0.74 14.87
C ASP A 656 23.60 -1.54 13.75
N PHE A 657 23.65 -2.87 13.83
CA PHE A 657 24.25 -3.71 12.78
C PHE A 657 23.41 -3.64 11.50
N VAL A 658 24.11 -3.62 10.36
CA VAL A 658 23.53 -3.49 9.01
C VAL A 658 24.13 -4.56 8.12
N ASP A 659 23.38 -5.62 7.86
CA ASP A 659 23.76 -6.76 7.04
C ASP A 659 24.27 -6.34 5.66
N TYR A 660 23.63 -5.34 5.02
CA TYR A 660 23.92 -4.90 3.65
C TYR A 660 25.37 -4.43 3.42
N ASN A 661 26.06 -4.00 4.48
CA ASN A 661 27.46 -3.63 4.39
C ASN A 661 28.33 -4.84 4.03
N ARG A 662 28.07 -5.99 4.66
CA ARG A 662 28.73 -7.26 4.38
C ARG A 662 28.09 -7.93 3.17
N ASP A 663 26.79 -8.19 3.25
CA ASP A 663 26.02 -9.04 2.34
C ASP A 663 25.13 -8.18 1.41
N GLY A 664 25.73 -7.37 0.55
CA GLY A 664 24.98 -6.28 -0.13
C GLY A 664 24.05 -6.66 -1.28
N LEU A 665 23.78 -7.95 -1.52
CA LEU A 665 22.69 -8.39 -2.41
C LEU A 665 21.46 -8.88 -1.62
N MET A 666 21.55 -8.93 -0.29
CA MET A 666 20.43 -9.23 0.60
C MET A 666 19.32 -8.19 0.51
N LYS A 667 18.09 -8.63 0.78
CA LYS A 667 16.87 -7.81 0.66
C LYS A 667 16.27 -7.37 1.99
N GLN A 668 16.70 -7.98 3.09
CA GLN A 668 16.20 -7.77 4.45
C GLN A 668 17.35 -7.94 5.47
N LEU A 669 17.29 -7.24 6.59
CA LEU A 669 18.25 -7.38 7.70
C LEU A 669 17.91 -8.64 8.51
N LEU A 670 18.75 -9.68 8.40
CA LEU A 670 18.52 -10.96 9.09
C LEU A 670 19.02 -10.94 10.54
N SER A 671 19.62 -9.84 10.97
CA SER A 671 20.04 -9.52 12.35
C SER A 671 18.92 -8.93 13.23
N ARG A 672 17.65 -9.03 12.80
CA ARG A 672 16.50 -8.34 13.40
C ARG A 672 15.32 -9.26 13.73
N GLU A 673 15.62 -10.48 14.16
CA GLU A 673 14.62 -11.56 14.25
C GLU A 673 13.99 -11.69 15.64
N GLY A 674 14.63 -11.18 16.70
CA GLY A 674 14.10 -11.18 18.06
C GLY A 674 12.94 -10.19 18.26
N PRO A 675 12.25 -10.19 19.42
CA PRO A 675 12.59 -10.98 20.60
C PRO A 675 11.97 -12.38 20.64
N ALA A 676 12.66 -13.30 21.31
CA ALA A 676 12.08 -14.54 21.81
C ALA A 676 10.94 -14.29 22.82
N LEU A 677 10.02 -15.26 22.94
CA LEU A 677 8.94 -15.29 23.92
C LEU A 677 8.72 -16.71 24.41
N ALA A 678 8.69 -16.90 25.73
CA ALA A 678 8.22 -18.12 26.37
C ALA A 678 7.25 -17.77 27.50
N VAL A 679 6.23 -18.61 27.69
CA VAL A 679 5.17 -18.42 28.68
C VAL A 679 4.94 -19.72 29.43
N GLY A 680 4.90 -19.66 30.77
CA GLY A 680 4.68 -20.83 31.62
C GLY A 680 4.79 -20.49 33.11
N ASP A 681 4.17 -21.30 33.97
CA ASP A 681 4.20 -21.15 35.43
C ASP A 681 5.54 -21.63 36.00
N VAL A 682 6.52 -20.73 36.10
CA VAL A 682 7.89 -21.09 36.53
C VAL A 682 8.05 -21.14 38.04
N ASN A 683 7.04 -20.68 38.79
CA ASN A 683 7.11 -20.59 40.25
C ASN A 683 6.06 -21.46 40.98
N GLY A 684 5.22 -22.16 40.23
CA GLY A 684 4.24 -23.13 40.72
C GLY A 684 3.02 -22.52 41.41
N ASP A 685 2.68 -21.26 41.14
CA ASP A 685 1.55 -20.57 41.78
C ASP A 685 0.22 -20.69 41.00
N GLY A 686 0.25 -21.37 39.84
CA GLY A 686 -0.90 -21.58 38.97
C GLY A 686 -1.09 -20.48 37.93
N LEU A 687 -0.22 -19.47 37.87
CA LEU A 687 -0.27 -18.37 36.91
C LEU A 687 0.91 -18.47 35.94
N ASP A 688 0.66 -18.18 34.66
CA ASP A 688 1.75 -18.22 33.70
C ASP A 688 2.58 -16.93 33.78
N ASP A 689 3.89 -17.11 33.82
CA ASP A 689 4.92 -16.07 33.81
C ASP A 689 5.45 -15.87 32.38
N VAL A 690 6.13 -14.74 32.14
CA VAL A 690 6.54 -14.32 30.79
C VAL A 690 8.04 -14.09 30.72
N PHE A 691 8.72 -14.82 29.84
CA PHE A 691 10.10 -14.56 29.45
C PHE A 691 10.16 -13.84 28.10
N LEU A 692 10.99 -12.81 28.00
CA LEU A 692 11.23 -12.01 26.80
C LEU A 692 12.73 -11.93 26.52
N GLY A 693 13.12 -12.36 25.32
CA GLY A 693 14.51 -12.34 24.84
C GLY A 693 15.01 -10.93 24.53
N GLY A 694 16.32 -10.70 24.73
CA GLY A 694 16.99 -9.45 24.39
C GLY A 694 17.62 -9.48 22.99
N ALA A 695 17.66 -8.33 22.33
CA ALA A 695 18.52 -8.13 21.16
C ALA A 695 20.00 -8.20 21.56
N ALA A 696 20.91 -8.25 20.58
CA ALA A 696 22.33 -8.08 20.88
C ALA A 696 22.57 -6.72 21.57
N ASN A 697 23.36 -6.73 22.65
CA ASN A 697 23.61 -5.64 23.59
C ASN A 697 22.42 -5.21 24.46
N MET A 698 21.34 -6.00 24.50
CA MET A 698 20.17 -5.76 25.34
C MET A 698 19.93 -6.97 26.29
N PRO A 699 19.66 -6.73 27.60
CA PRO A 699 19.37 -7.83 28.51
C PRO A 699 17.95 -8.38 28.28
N ARG A 700 17.80 -9.70 28.42
CA ARG A 700 16.51 -10.40 28.50
C ARG A 700 15.78 -10.10 29.81
N SER A 701 14.50 -10.44 29.88
CA SER A 701 13.67 -10.19 31.07
C SER A 701 12.75 -11.37 31.39
N LEU A 702 12.55 -11.63 32.68
CA LEU A 702 11.54 -12.54 33.21
C LEU A 702 10.53 -11.72 34.03
N TYR A 703 9.25 -11.99 33.82
CA TYR A 703 8.14 -11.30 34.47
C TYR A 703 7.25 -12.31 35.17
N LEU A 704 7.13 -12.20 36.50
CA LEU A 704 6.27 -13.07 37.30
C LEU A 704 4.87 -12.46 37.46
N GLN A 705 3.84 -13.22 37.11
CA GLN A 705 2.46 -12.79 37.31
C GLN A 705 2.14 -12.73 38.80
N GLN A 706 1.40 -11.71 39.23
CA GLN A 706 1.12 -11.50 40.65
C GLN A 706 -0.25 -12.09 41.06
N PRO A 707 -0.32 -12.96 42.08
CA PRO A 707 -1.56 -13.58 42.55
C PRO A 707 -2.65 -12.62 43.00
N ASN A 708 -2.28 -11.40 43.39
CA ASN A 708 -3.21 -10.35 43.79
C ASN A 708 -3.84 -9.60 42.60
N GLY A 709 -3.54 -9.99 41.36
CA GLY A 709 -4.03 -9.33 40.14
C GLY A 709 -3.35 -8.00 39.82
N ALA A 710 -2.20 -7.69 40.44
CA ALA A 710 -1.49 -6.43 40.22
C ALA A 710 -0.72 -6.36 38.89
N GLY A 711 -0.87 -7.37 38.02
CA GLY A 711 -0.16 -7.53 36.76
C GLY A 711 1.09 -8.40 36.88
N PHE A 712 2.04 -8.18 35.99
CA PHE A 712 3.37 -8.78 35.98
C PHE A 712 4.37 -7.93 36.78
N ALA A 713 5.32 -8.58 37.43
CA ALA A 713 6.44 -7.94 38.11
C ALA A 713 7.77 -8.43 37.50
N PRO A 714 8.69 -7.52 37.12
CA PRO A 714 9.98 -7.93 36.58
C PRO A 714 10.83 -8.57 37.68
N GLU A 715 11.43 -9.72 37.34
CA GLU A 715 12.35 -10.46 38.20
C GLU A 715 13.80 -10.05 37.91
N LYS A 716 14.68 -10.09 38.93
CA LYS A 716 16.07 -9.64 38.79
C LYS A 716 17.04 -10.73 39.21
N GLN A 717 17.62 -11.39 38.22
CA GLN A 717 18.55 -12.49 38.44
C GLN A 717 19.81 -12.38 37.58
N PRO A 718 20.94 -12.96 38.03
CA PRO A 718 22.21 -12.89 37.27
C PRO A 718 22.13 -13.44 35.85
N PHE A 719 21.34 -14.49 35.59
CA PHE A 719 21.22 -15.12 34.27
C PHE A 719 20.64 -14.18 33.20
N LEU A 720 19.89 -13.15 33.61
CA LEU A 720 19.34 -12.14 32.69
C LEU A 720 20.44 -11.26 32.06
N LEU A 721 21.68 -11.34 32.57
CA LEU A 721 22.82 -10.53 32.13
C LEU A 721 23.96 -11.38 31.54
N ASP A 722 23.84 -12.70 31.48
CA ASP A 722 24.98 -13.60 31.25
C ASP A 722 25.50 -13.67 29.80
N ALA A 723 24.75 -13.11 28.86
CA ALA A 723 25.07 -13.10 27.43
C ALA A 723 24.50 -11.87 26.72
N ILE A 724 24.70 -10.68 27.30
CA ILE A 724 24.19 -9.43 26.72
C ILE A 724 24.70 -9.19 25.29
N TYR A 725 25.78 -9.84 24.84
CA TYR A 725 26.35 -9.68 23.50
C TYR A 725 25.76 -10.63 22.44
N THR A 726 24.70 -11.36 22.76
CA THR A 726 24.04 -12.32 21.84
C THR A 726 22.57 -11.94 21.64
N GLU A 727 21.94 -12.39 20.55
CA GLU A 727 20.50 -12.17 20.29
C GLU A 727 19.66 -13.39 20.67
N ASP A 728 18.64 -13.22 21.52
CA ASP A 728 17.72 -14.29 21.90
C ASP A 728 16.52 -14.33 20.92
N ILE A 729 16.51 -15.31 20.00
CA ILE A 729 15.53 -15.41 18.89
C ILE A 729 14.35 -16.33 19.22
N ALA A 730 14.59 -17.41 19.97
CA ALA A 730 13.55 -18.33 20.42
C ALA A 730 13.81 -18.82 21.83
N ALA A 731 12.74 -19.21 22.52
CA ALA A 731 12.81 -19.76 23.86
C ALA A 731 11.64 -20.72 24.11
N THR A 732 11.85 -21.72 24.96
CA THR A 732 10.79 -22.62 25.42
C THR A 732 10.98 -22.94 26.89
N PHE A 733 9.86 -23.02 27.61
CA PHE A 733 9.80 -23.59 28.95
C PHE A 733 9.43 -25.08 28.86
N PHE A 734 10.14 -25.94 29.61
CA PHE A 734 9.94 -27.40 29.59
C PHE A 734 10.60 -28.04 30.82
N ASP A 735 10.29 -29.31 31.13
CA ASP A 735 10.84 -30.03 32.30
C ASP A 735 12.08 -30.84 31.85
N ALA A 736 13.27 -30.26 32.01
CA ALA A 736 14.50 -30.85 31.48
C ALA A 736 15.07 -31.93 32.40
N ASP A 737 14.86 -31.83 33.72
CA ASP A 737 15.47 -32.74 34.71
C ASP A 737 14.48 -33.70 35.40
N GLY A 738 13.18 -33.57 35.11
CA GLY A 738 12.12 -34.44 35.61
C GLY A 738 11.56 -34.09 36.97
N ASP A 739 11.91 -32.93 37.52
CA ASP A 739 11.42 -32.49 38.83
C ASP A 739 10.05 -31.79 38.77
N LYS A 740 9.52 -31.58 37.54
CA LYS A 740 8.23 -30.97 37.18
C LYS A 740 8.15 -29.46 37.32
N ASP A 741 9.24 -28.78 37.65
CA ASP A 741 9.33 -27.37 37.40
C ASP A 741 9.65 -27.08 35.92
N LEU A 742 9.50 -25.83 35.51
CA LEU A 742 9.77 -25.41 34.14
C LEU A 742 11.15 -24.79 34.04
N ASP A 743 12.05 -25.49 33.37
CA ASP A 743 13.36 -25.04 32.92
C ASP A 743 13.24 -24.20 31.64
N LEU A 744 14.27 -23.40 31.35
CA LEU A 744 14.28 -22.49 30.21
C LEU A 744 15.41 -22.82 29.24
N TYR A 745 15.06 -23.14 27.99
CA TYR A 745 16.01 -23.14 26.88
C TYR A 745 15.89 -21.85 26.08
N VAL A 746 17.02 -21.21 25.79
CA VAL A 746 17.11 -20.00 24.95
C VAL A 746 18.01 -20.27 23.76
N ALA A 747 17.41 -20.19 22.57
CA ALA A 747 18.10 -20.33 21.30
C ALA A 747 18.61 -18.98 20.80
N THR A 748 19.85 -18.97 20.32
CA THR A 748 20.56 -17.77 19.88
C THR A 748 20.68 -17.71 18.36
N GLY A 749 20.52 -16.52 17.78
CA GLY A 749 20.70 -16.27 16.35
C GLY A 749 21.23 -14.86 16.09
N GLY A 750 21.22 -14.44 14.83
CA GLY A 750 21.63 -13.10 14.40
C GLY A 750 22.79 -13.11 13.40
N ASN A 751 22.59 -12.52 12.22
CA ASN A 751 23.57 -12.53 11.12
C ASN A 751 24.85 -11.73 11.42
N GLU A 752 24.86 -10.92 12.48
CA GLU A 752 25.99 -10.11 12.92
C GLU A 752 27.15 -10.93 13.50
N PHE A 753 26.90 -12.18 13.89
CA PHE A 753 27.89 -13.00 14.60
C PHE A 753 28.65 -13.93 13.64
N GLU A 754 29.93 -13.62 13.40
CA GLU A 754 30.87 -14.52 12.71
C GLU A 754 31.57 -15.48 13.67
N ASP A 755 31.77 -15.08 14.92
CA ASP A 755 32.33 -15.95 15.95
C ASP A 755 31.21 -16.86 16.49
N PRO A 756 31.28 -18.18 16.28
CA PRO A 756 30.22 -19.11 16.66
C PRO A 756 30.00 -19.18 18.18
N THR A 757 30.93 -18.65 18.99
CA THR A 757 30.72 -18.59 20.45
C THR A 757 29.59 -17.64 20.86
N TYR A 758 29.25 -16.65 20.02
CA TYR A 758 28.09 -15.78 20.23
C TYR A 758 26.78 -16.40 19.74
N LEU A 759 26.81 -17.55 19.05
CA LEU A 759 25.64 -18.31 18.61
C LEU A 759 25.31 -19.49 19.56
N GLN A 760 25.95 -19.52 20.73
CA GLN A 760 25.80 -20.60 21.69
C GLN A 760 24.48 -20.50 22.47
N ASP A 761 23.62 -21.50 22.29
CA ASP A 761 22.39 -21.68 23.06
C ASP A 761 22.65 -21.96 24.54
N ARG A 762 21.63 -21.70 25.36
CA ARG A 762 21.70 -21.76 26.82
C ARG A 762 20.51 -22.52 27.41
N LEU A 763 20.79 -23.46 28.30
CA LEU A 763 19.80 -24.11 29.15
C LEU A 763 19.94 -23.56 30.57
N PHE A 764 18.81 -23.21 31.18
CA PHE A 764 18.73 -22.74 32.54
C PHE A 764 17.83 -23.64 33.36
N ILE A 765 18.38 -24.20 34.44
CA ILE A 765 17.66 -25.08 35.37
C ILE A 765 16.99 -24.23 36.45
N ASN A 766 15.70 -24.45 36.66
CA ASN A 766 14.88 -23.77 37.65
C ASN A 766 14.98 -24.47 39.04
N ASP A 767 14.46 -23.81 40.08
CA ASP A 767 14.41 -24.37 41.44
C ASP A 767 12.97 -24.44 42.01
N GLY A 768 12.00 -24.39 41.12
CA GLY A 768 10.56 -24.36 41.37
C GLY A 768 10.04 -23.03 41.89
N LYS A 769 10.88 -21.99 41.97
CA LYS A 769 10.49 -20.65 42.44
C LYS A 769 10.81 -19.56 41.43
N GLY A 770 10.99 -19.96 40.17
CA GLY A 770 11.37 -19.11 39.06
C GLY A 770 12.81 -18.60 39.16
N ARG A 771 13.71 -19.29 39.89
CA ARG A 771 15.13 -18.91 39.99
C ARG A 771 15.99 -19.84 39.17
N PHE A 772 16.66 -19.25 38.19
CA PHE A 772 17.35 -19.99 37.15
C PHE A 772 18.87 -20.02 37.35
N SER A 773 19.47 -21.18 37.06
CA SER A 773 20.91 -21.40 37.07
C SER A 773 21.37 -21.98 35.73
N TRP A 774 22.46 -21.44 35.18
CA TRP A 774 22.94 -21.85 33.86
C TRP A 774 23.55 -23.26 33.89
N ASP A 775 22.98 -24.18 33.13
CA ASP A 775 23.61 -25.46 32.80
C ASP A 775 24.59 -25.31 31.63
N ARG A 776 25.86 -25.56 31.93
CA ARG A 776 26.99 -25.44 30.99
C ARG A 776 27.35 -26.76 30.30
N THR A 777 26.58 -27.82 30.54
CA THR A 777 26.83 -29.15 29.96
C THR A 777 26.20 -29.34 28.59
N MET A 778 25.36 -28.39 28.15
CA MET A 778 24.69 -28.46 26.85
C MET A 778 25.66 -28.60 25.68
N PRO A 779 25.34 -29.49 24.70
CA PRO A 779 26.04 -29.52 23.43
C PRO A 779 26.08 -28.13 22.77
N ARG A 780 27.21 -27.81 22.14
CA ARG A 780 27.39 -26.53 21.47
C ARG A 780 26.74 -26.54 20.09
N SER A 781 25.93 -25.51 19.80
CA SER A 781 25.53 -25.13 18.45
C SER A 781 26.40 -23.96 17.97
N SER A 782 26.58 -23.85 16.66
CA SER A 782 27.35 -22.78 16.01
C SER A 782 26.60 -22.16 14.82
N ASP A 783 25.36 -22.57 14.60
CA ASP A 783 24.52 -22.11 13.49
C ASP A 783 23.54 -21.03 13.99
N ASN A 784 22.92 -20.25 13.09
CA ASN A 784 21.93 -19.25 13.48
C ASN A 784 20.59 -19.93 13.74
N ASN A 785 20.29 -20.17 15.02
CA ASN A 785 19.04 -20.80 15.42
C ASN A 785 17.86 -19.81 15.35
N SER A 786 16.66 -20.34 15.08
CA SER A 786 15.44 -19.57 14.85
C SER A 786 14.23 -20.10 15.64
N CYS A 787 14.22 -21.39 15.98
CA CYS A 787 13.19 -22.02 16.77
C CYS A 787 13.74 -23.14 17.66
N VAL A 788 13.03 -23.45 18.73
CA VAL A 788 13.28 -24.59 19.61
C VAL A 788 11.95 -25.17 20.07
N VAL A 789 11.81 -26.50 20.02
CA VAL A 789 10.62 -27.21 20.50
C VAL A 789 11.00 -28.47 21.28
N ALA A 790 10.29 -28.71 22.37
CA ALA A 790 10.50 -29.84 23.28
C ALA A 790 9.40 -30.90 23.12
N ALA A 791 9.78 -32.18 23.10
CA ALA A 791 8.87 -33.33 23.16
C ALA A 791 9.60 -34.60 23.58
N ASP A 792 8.89 -35.55 24.18
CA ASP A 792 9.33 -36.93 24.39
C ASP A 792 9.05 -37.73 23.10
N PHE A 793 9.97 -37.63 22.11
CA PHE A 793 9.70 -38.17 20.77
C PHE A 793 9.94 -39.67 20.68
N ASP A 794 10.81 -40.23 21.51
CA ASP A 794 11.10 -41.66 21.55
C ASP A 794 10.30 -42.42 22.62
N ARG A 795 9.55 -41.69 23.46
CA ARG A 795 8.65 -42.19 24.50
C ARG A 795 9.38 -42.89 25.64
N ASP A 796 10.60 -42.45 25.94
CA ASP A 796 11.35 -42.93 27.10
C ASP A 796 11.01 -42.18 28.41
N GLY A 797 10.23 -41.09 28.30
CA GLY A 797 9.74 -40.28 29.41
C GLY A 797 10.59 -39.05 29.70
N ASP A 798 11.69 -38.84 28.98
CA ASP A 798 12.55 -37.67 29.03
C ASP A 798 12.12 -36.69 27.91
N GLN A 799 12.19 -35.37 28.15
CA GLN A 799 11.91 -34.40 27.09
C GLN A 799 13.17 -34.09 26.28
N ASP A 800 13.08 -34.31 24.97
CA ASP A 800 14.11 -34.02 23.98
C ASP A 800 13.88 -32.67 23.30
N LEU A 801 14.89 -32.19 22.57
CA LEU A 801 14.83 -30.90 21.89
C LEU A 801 15.15 -31.04 20.39
N PHE A 802 14.31 -30.41 19.56
CA PHE A 802 14.70 -30.01 18.22
C PHE A 802 15.01 -28.51 18.21
N VAL A 803 16.18 -28.14 17.69
CA VAL A 803 16.61 -26.76 17.49
C VAL A 803 16.81 -26.52 16.00
N GLY A 804 15.98 -25.62 15.46
CA GLY A 804 15.96 -25.27 14.06
C GLY A 804 16.89 -24.10 13.76
N SER A 805 17.69 -24.23 12.71
CA SER A 805 18.61 -23.20 12.19
C SER A 805 18.07 -22.60 10.90
N ARG A 806 18.10 -21.26 10.82
CA ARG A 806 17.68 -20.53 9.62
C ARG A 806 18.81 -20.31 8.64
N MET A 807 20.04 -20.05 9.09
CA MET A 807 21.13 -19.72 8.18
C MET A 807 22.53 -19.98 8.76
N VAL A 808 23.51 -20.01 7.86
CA VAL A 808 24.93 -19.86 8.18
C VAL A 808 25.31 -18.38 8.02
N SER A 809 25.97 -17.78 9.01
CA SER A 809 26.30 -16.34 9.00
C SER A 809 27.05 -15.94 7.73
N GLY A 810 26.59 -14.88 7.06
CA GLY A 810 27.16 -14.39 5.80
C GLY A 810 26.96 -15.32 4.58
N ARG A 811 26.17 -16.39 4.72
CA ARG A 811 25.92 -17.39 3.66
C ARG A 811 24.44 -17.74 3.49
N TYR A 812 23.59 -16.73 3.57
CA TYR A 812 22.14 -16.89 3.39
C TYR A 812 21.80 -17.57 2.05
N GLY A 813 20.88 -18.53 2.06
CA GLY A 813 20.60 -19.42 0.92
C GLY A 813 21.37 -20.75 0.94
N GLN A 814 22.35 -20.91 1.82
CA GLN A 814 22.94 -22.21 2.15
C GLN A 814 22.12 -22.91 3.23
N HIS A 815 21.96 -24.24 3.14
CA HIS A 815 21.30 -25.03 4.19
C HIS A 815 22.20 -25.10 5.45
N PRO A 816 21.73 -24.62 6.62
CA PRO A 816 22.43 -24.78 7.88
C PRO A 816 22.21 -26.18 8.47
N ASN A 817 22.97 -26.54 9.52
CA ASN A 817 22.71 -27.79 10.24
C ASN A 817 21.52 -27.61 11.18
N GLN A 818 20.66 -28.64 11.22
CA GLN A 818 19.58 -28.75 12.20
C GLN A 818 20.03 -29.63 13.36
N LEU A 819 19.55 -29.36 14.57
CA LEU A 819 20.03 -30.03 15.77
C LEU A 819 18.91 -30.81 16.47
N LEU A 820 19.14 -32.11 16.70
CA LEU A 820 18.31 -32.96 17.54
C LEU A 820 19.12 -33.36 18.77
N LEU A 821 18.63 -32.99 19.94
CA LEU A 821 19.26 -33.27 21.23
C LEU A 821 18.39 -34.26 22.00
N ILE A 822 18.97 -35.40 22.36
CA ILE A 822 18.30 -36.40 23.21
C ILE A 822 18.73 -36.16 24.65
N ASN A 823 17.77 -36.19 25.56
CA ASN A 823 18.01 -36.13 26.99
C ASN A 823 18.07 -37.54 27.57
N ASP A 824 19.19 -37.92 28.20
CA ASP A 824 19.29 -39.17 28.96
C ASP A 824 19.46 -38.86 30.44
N ARG A 825 18.34 -38.70 31.15
CA ARG A 825 18.37 -38.33 32.57
C ARG A 825 19.09 -39.37 33.43
N SER A 826 19.13 -40.63 32.98
CA SER A 826 19.82 -41.72 33.67
C SER A 826 21.35 -41.58 33.67
N ALA A 827 21.90 -40.83 32.71
CA ALA A 827 23.33 -40.58 32.54
C ALA A 827 23.84 -39.29 33.24
N GLY A 828 22.95 -38.41 33.68
CA GLY A 828 23.27 -37.08 34.22
C GLY A 828 23.63 -37.04 35.71
N LYS A 829 24.65 -36.25 36.09
CA LYS A 829 24.91 -35.85 37.49
C LYS A 829 24.13 -34.57 37.81
N GLY A 830 22.82 -34.62 37.72
CA GLY A 830 21.97 -33.44 37.88
C GLY A 830 20.52 -33.58 37.43
N GLY A 831 20.13 -34.73 36.88
CA GLY A 831 18.74 -34.97 36.45
C GLY A 831 18.52 -34.76 34.95
N SER A 832 19.37 -34.02 34.23
CA SER A 832 19.36 -33.91 32.75
C SER A 832 20.74 -34.23 32.14
N ALA A 833 20.77 -34.78 30.93
CA ALA A 833 22.01 -34.97 30.16
C ALA A 833 21.76 -35.01 28.64
N PHE A 834 21.85 -33.84 28.00
CA PHE A 834 21.66 -33.73 26.56
C PHE A 834 22.87 -34.21 25.75
N ARG A 835 22.63 -35.02 24.71
CA ARG A 835 23.60 -35.35 23.67
C ARG A 835 23.08 -34.96 22.30
N ASN A 836 23.98 -34.55 21.40
CA ASN A 836 23.64 -34.39 20.00
C ASN A 836 23.44 -35.76 19.34
N ALA A 837 22.23 -36.03 18.83
CA ALA A 837 21.85 -37.24 18.13
C ALA A 837 21.53 -37.01 16.64
N THR A 838 21.76 -35.80 16.12
CA THR A 838 21.43 -35.41 14.74
C THR A 838 21.95 -36.42 13.72
N ASN A 839 23.25 -36.71 13.72
CA ASN A 839 23.84 -37.58 12.70
C ASN A 839 23.36 -39.04 12.80
N GLU A 840 22.86 -39.46 13.96
CA GLU A 840 22.38 -40.80 14.22
C GLU A 840 20.93 -40.97 13.73
N LEU A 841 20.06 -40.01 14.07
CA LEU A 841 18.61 -40.13 13.85
C LEU A 841 18.09 -39.31 12.67
N MET A 842 18.84 -38.28 12.26
CA MET A 842 18.52 -37.35 11.17
C MET A 842 19.77 -37.10 10.29
N PRO A 843 20.32 -38.13 9.62
CA PRO A 843 21.55 -37.97 8.84
C PRO A 843 21.45 -36.99 7.65
N PHE A 844 20.23 -36.59 7.28
CA PHE A 844 19.91 -35.60 6.24
C PHE A 844 19.63 -34.20 6.82
N ALA A 845 19.98 -33.93 8.09
CA ALA A 845 19.63 -32.68 8.77
C ALA A 845 20.13 -31.42 8.03
N ASN A 846 21.28 -31.50 7.35
CA ASN A 846 21.83 -30.41 6.54
C ASN A 846 21.18 -30.25 5.14
N GLU A 847 20.18 -31.08 4.81
CA GLU A 847 19.40 -31.02 3.56
C GLU A 847 17.96 -30.52 3.78
N ILE A 848 17.58 -30.25 5.04
CA ILE A 848 16.21 -29.86 5.41
C ILE A 848 15.83 -28.49 4.85
N GLY A 849 16.72 -27.50 4.98
CA GLY A 849 16.48 -26.12 4.55
C GLY A 849 16.71 -25.09 5.65
N MET A 850 16.25 -23.87 5.42
CA MET A 850 16.42 -22.71 6.30
C MET A 850 15.21 -22.57 7.25
N VAL A 851 15.19 -23.38 8.30
CA VAL A 851 14.05 -23.50 9.23
C VAL A 851 13.80 -22.19 9.99
N LYS A 852 12.53 -21.79 10.14
CA LYS A 852 12.10 -20.66 10.98
C LYS A 852 11.22 -21.07 12.14
N ASP A 853 10.42 -22.11 11.97
CA ASP A 853 9.51 -22.59 13.00
C ASP A 853 9.27 -24.09 12.87
N ALA A 854 8.92 -24.72 13.98
CA ALA A 854 8.80 -26.17 14.09
C ALA A 854 7.72 -26.53 15.12
N VAL A 855 7.00 -27.62 14.90
CA VAL A 855 6.07 -28.18 15.88
C VAL A 855 6.14 -29.70 15.91
N TRP A 856 5.95 -30.27 17.09
CA TRP A 856 5.72 -31.70 17.27
C TRP A 856 4.23 -32.00 17.17
N ALA A 857 3.86 -32.95 16.32
CA ALA A 857 2.46 -33.37 16.11
C ALA A 857 2.39 -34.84 15.72
N ASP A 858 1.38 -35.56 16.19
CA ASP A 858 1.09 -36.92 15.70
C ASP A 858 0.29 -36.79 14.40
N VAL A 859 0.96 -36.88 13.25
CA VAL A 859 0.37 -36.53 11.95
C VAL A 859 -0.44 -37.69 11.38
N ASP A 860 -0.10 -38.93 11.74
CA ASP A 860 -0.74 -40.14 11.20
C ASP A 860 -1.45 -41.02 12.25
N GLY A 861 -1.52 -40.54 13.50
CA GLY A 861 -2.25 -41.18 14.58
C GLY A 861 -1.53 -42.39 15.19
N ASP A 862 -0.22 -42.55 14.98
CA ASP A 862 0.56 -43.67 15.52
C ASP A 862 1.06 -43.46 16.97
N SER A 863 0.73 -42.30 17.56
CA SER A 863 1.10 -41.87 18.91
C SER A 863 2.59 -41.63 19.13
N TYR A 864 3.40 -41.52 18.08
CA TYR A 864 4.73 -40.92 18.14
C TYR A 864 4.68 -39.53 17.50
N PRO A 865 5.19 -38.49 18.17
CA PRO A 865 5.17 -37.16 17.58
C PRO A 865 6.14 -37.10 16.40
N ASP A 866 5.62 -36.66 15.26
CA ASP A 866 6.35 -36.27 14.07
C ASP A 866 6.78 -34.81 14.17
N LEU A 867 7.81 -34.44 13.41
CA LEU A 867 8.31 -33.08 13.38
C LEU A 867 7.86 -32.38 12.09
N VAL A 868 7.07 -31.33 12.23
CA VAL A 868 6.61 -30.49 11.11
C VAL A 868 7.38 -29.18 11.11
N LEU A 869 8.01 -28.87 9.98
CA LEU A 869 8.97 -27.79 9.81
C LEU A 869 8.54 -26.83 8.72
N VAL A 870 8.70 -25.53 9.00
CA VAL A 870 8.52 -24.46 8.03
C VAL A 870 9.70 -23.50 8.08
N GLY A 871 10.00 -22.86 6.95
CA GLY A 871 11.15 -21.98 6.87
C GLY A 871 11.22 -21.12 5.63
N ASP A 872 12.32 -20.41 5.53
CA ASP A 872 12.66 -19.48 4.46
C ASP A 872 13.09 -20.26 3.21
N TRP A 873 12.54 -19.92 2.04
CA TRP A 873 12.88 -20.58 0.78
C TRP A 873 12.85 -22.12 0.80
N MET A 874 11.92 -22.73 1.53
CA MET A 874 11.82 -24.18 1.63
C MET A 874 10.36 -24.65 1.61
N PRO A 875 10.08 -25.89 1.19
CA PRO A 875 8.75 -26.49 1.33
C PRO A 875 8.42 -26.76 2.80
N ILE A 876 7.12 -26.81 3.09
CA ILE A 876 6.61 -27.40 4.33
C ILE A 876 7.10 -28.84 4.39
N THR A 877 7.83 -29.19 5.44
CA THR A 877 8.55 -30.46 5.55
C THR A 877 8.06 -31.22 6.77
N ILE A 878 7.59 -32.44 6.56
CA ILE A 878 7.15 -33.34 7.64
C ILE A 878 8.17 -34.48 7.75
N LEU A 879 8.75 -34.62 8.94
CA LEU A 879 9.66 -35.69 9.29
C LEU A 879 8.92 -36.68 10.18
N LYS A 880 8.53 -37.79 9.57
CA LYS A 880 7.84 -38.87 10.24
C LYS A 880 8.77 -39.63 11.19
N ASN A 881 8.34 -39.79 12.42
CA ASN A 881 9.06 -40.49 13.47
C ASN A 881 8.97 -42.01 13.26
N LYS A 882 10.11 -42.71 13.32
CA LYS A 882 10.19 -44.17 13.21
C LYS A 882 10.21 -44.83 14.58
N ALA A 883 9.21 -44.52 15.41
CA ALA A 883 9.08 -45.02 16.78
C ALA A 883 10.37 -44.85 17.61
N GLY A 884 10.92 -43.63 17.62
CA GLY A 884 12.13 -43.24 18.35
C GLY A 884 13.46 -43.65 17.69
N LYS A 885 13.43 -44.40 16.58
CA LYS A 885 14.66 -44.96 15.97
C LYS A 885 15.27 -44.11 14.86
N GLY A 886 14.64 -42.98 14.54
CA GLY A 886 15.06 -42.08 13.48
C GLY A 886 13.87 -41.42 12.79
N PHE A 887 14.15 -40.59 11.80
CA PHE A 887 13.14 -39.86 11.04
C PHE A 887 13.19 -40.19 9.54
N GLU A 888 12.03 -40.13 8.88
CA GLU A 888 11.93 -40.14 7.43
C GLU A 888 11.18 -38.92 6.92
N ARG A 889 11.64 -38.31 5.83
CA ARG A 889 10.90 -37.22 5.20
C ARG A 889 9.69 -37.77 4.46
N MET A 890 8.50 -37.25 4.77
CA MET A 890 7.30 -37.50 3.96
C MET A 890 7.37 -36.70 2.67
N THR A 891 6.93 -37.31 1.57
CA THR A 891 6.88 -36.68 0.24
C THR A 891 5.50 -36.81 -0.37
N SER A 892 5.05 -35.76 -1.04
CA SER A 892 3.84 -35.72 -1.84
C SER A 892 3.94 -34.56 -2.82
N GLU A 893 3.13 -34.55 -3.87
CA GLU A 893 3.12 -33.42 -4.81
C GLU A 893 2.82 -32.09 -4.10
N THR A 894 1.88 -32.08 -3.15
CA THR A 894 1.55 -30.89 -2.34
C THR A 894 2.73 -30.43 -1.51
N LEU A 895 3.38 -31.34 -0.76
CA LEU A 895 4.51 -30.98 0.10
C LEU A 895 5.72 -30.52 -0.73
N ASP A 896 6.06 -31.24 -1.79
CA ASP A 896 7.24 -30.93 -2.62
C ASP A 896 7.09 -29.58 -3.35
N LYS A 897 5.85 -29.18 -3.69
CA LYS A 897 5.52 -27.87 -4.30
C LYS A 897 5.04 -26.81 -3.31
N SER A 898 5.21 -27.03 -2.01
CA SER A 898 4.81 -26.05 -0.97
C SER A 898 5.91 -25.04 -0.62
N GLY A 899 6.93 -24.89 -1.48
CA GLY A 899 8.02 -23.92 -1.25
C GLY A 899 7.49 -22.52 -0.96
N GLY A 900 7.91 -21.92 0.16
CA GLY A 900 7.40 -20.62 0.63
C GLY A 900 8.44 -19.83 1.42
N TRP A 901 8.06 -18.61 1.81
CA TRP A 901 8.75 -17.78 2.79
C TRP A 901 8.07 -17.93 4.14
N TRP A 902 8.03 -19.16 4.64
CA TRP A 902 7.25 -19.51 5.82
C TRP A 902 7.92 -19.00 7.10
N ASN A 903 7.12 -18.48 8.02
CA ASN A 903 7.60 -17.81 9.24
C ASN A 903 7.03 -18.40 10.53
N ALA A 904 5.87 -19.05 10.49
CA ALA A 904 5.20 -19.59 11.67
C ALA A 904 4.31 -20.78 11.30
N ILE A 905 4.14 -21.71 12.24
CA ILE A 905 3.21 -22.85 12.09
C ILE A 905 2.45 -23.12 13.39
N ARG A 906 1.15 -23.45 13.27
CA ARG A 906 0.30 -23.81 14.41
C ARG A 906 -0.57 -25.02 14.09
N PRO A 907 -0.41 -26.15 14.82
CA PRO A 907 -1.30 -27.30 14.69
C PRO A 907 -2.65 -27.02 15.35
N ALA A 908 -3.74 -27.44 14.70
CA ALA A 908 -5.10 -27.37 15.22
C ALA A 908 -6.03 -28.31 14.44
N ASP A 909 -6.99 -28.93 15.11
CA ASP A 909 -8.11 -29.65 14.48
C ASP A 909 -9.17 -28.61 14.06
N LEU A 910 -9.03 -28.05 12.85
CA LEU A 910 -9.77 -26.86 12.42
C LEU A 910 -11.21 -27.18 11.96
N ASP A 911 -11.49 -28.42 11.59
CA ASP A 911 -12.82 -28.89 11.18
C ASP A 911 -13.47 -29.92 12.12
N GLY A 912 -12.76 -30.33 13.17
CA GLY A 912 -13.27 -31.18 14.24
C GLY A 912 -13.36 -32.65 13.85
N ASP A 913 -12.58 -33.11 12.85
CA ASP A 913 -12.57 -34.50 12.41
C ASP A 913 -11.62 -35.39 13.23
N GLY A 914 -10.79 -34.78 14.07
CA GLY A 914 -9.92 -35.43 15.04
C GLY A 914 -8.48 -35.61 14.57
N ASP A 915 -8.14 -35.24 13.34
CA ASP A 915 -6.75 -35.08 12.92
C ASP A 915 -6.29 -33.62 12.96
N LEU A 916 -4.96 -33.43 13.04
CA LEU A 916 -4.38 -32.10 13.15
C LEU A 916 -4.11 -31.52 11.76
N ASP A 917 -4.74 -30.38 11.47
CA ASP A 917 -4.36 -29.47 10.41
C ASP A 917 -3.27 -28.51 10.89
N PHE A 918 -2.70 -27.73 9.96
CA PHE A 918 -1.68 -26.73 10.27
C PHE A 918 -1.99 -25.39 9.62
N VAL A 919 -2.11 -24.35 10.43
CA VAL A 919 -2.08 -22.97 9.93
C VAL A 919 -0.61 -22.57 9.73
N VAL A 920 -0.26 -22.11 8.53
CA VAL A 920 1.11 -21.74 8.15
C VAL A 920 1.20 -20.28 7.70
N GLY A 921 2.01 -19.49 8.43
CA GLY A 921 2.26 -18.07 8.21
C GLY A 921 3.33 -17.84 7.14
N ASN A 922 3.02 -17.04 6.12
CA ASN A 922 3.93 -16.76 5.00
C ASN A 922 4.18 -15.25 4.84
N LEU A 923 4.89 -14.86 3.79
CA LEU A 923 5.18 -13.47 3.42
C LEU A 923 3.92 -12.65 3.11
N GLY A 924 2.86 -13.28 2.62
CA GLY A 924 1.67 -12.62 2.11
C GLY A 924 1.85 -12.12 0.67
N LEU A 925 0.74 -11.69 0.06
CA LEU A 925 0.69 -11.24 -1.34
C LEU A 925 1.07 -9.76 -1.51
N ASN A 926 1.13 -8.99 -0.42
CA ASN A 926 1.50 -7.57 -0.46
C ASN A 926 3.02 -7.36 -0.44
N SER A 927 3.73 -8.02 -1.36
CA SER A 927 5.19 -7.97 -1.45
C SER A 927 5.66 -7.76 -2.89
N ARG A 928 6.87 -7.22 -3.04
CA ARG A 928 7.55 -7.14 -4.33
C ARG A 928 8.05 -8.51 -4.79
N MET A 929 8.29 -9.39 -3.82
CA MET A 929 8.67 -10.77 -4.03
C MET A 929 7.39 -11.56 -4.28
N VAL A 930 7.26 -12.11 -5.50
CA VAL A 930 6.07 -12.82 -5.96
C VAL A 930 6.46 -14.19 -6.47
N ALA A 931 5.61 -15.17 -6.23
CA ALA A 931 5.81 -16.54 -6.66
C ALA A 931 4.47 -17.25 -6.82
N SER A 932 4.40 -18.13 -7.80
CA SER A 932 3.31 -19.09 -7.99
C SER A 932 3.87 -20.45 -8.42
N ALA A 933 3.02 -21.47 -8.47
CA ALA A 933 3.45 -22.80 -8.95
C ALA A 933 3.94 -22.77 -10.41
N ASP A 934 3.37 -21.90 -11.25
CA ASP A 934 3.74 -21.75 -12.66
C ASP A 934 4.91 -20.80 -12.86
N GLU A 935 5.07 -19.83 -11.96
CA GLU A 935 6.09 -18.79 -11.96
C GLU A 935 6.80 -18.73 -10.61
N PRO A 936 7.68 -19.70 -10.31
CA PRO A 936 8.35 -19.77 -9.02
C PRO A 936 9.43 -18.68 -8.89
N ALA A 937 9.72 -18.27 -7.66
CA ALA A 937 10.88 -17.43 -7.35
C ALA A 937 12.10 -18.30 -7.03
N HIS A 938 13.30 -17.80 -7.33
CA HIS A 938 14.55 -18.50 -7.00
C HIS A 938 15.53 -17.63 -6.21
N LEU A 939 16.30 -18.31 -5.36
CA LEU A 939 17.47 -17.76 -4.68
C LEU A 939 18.69 -18.57 -5.10
N TYR A 940 19.61 -17.92 -5.81
CA TYR A 940 20.88 -18.50 -6.24
C TYR A 940 22.01 -18.03 -5.34
N GLY A 941 22.68 -18.97 -4.68
CA GLY A 941 23.80 -18.68 -3.79
C GLY A 941 25.13 -19.22 -4.30
N ASN A 942 26.12 -18.36 -4.54
CA ASN A 942 27.47 -18.79 -4.91
C ASN A 942 28.53 -17.69 -4.67
N ASP A 943 29.81 -18.03 -4.82
CA ASP A 943 30.92 -17.09 -5.06
C ASP A 943 31.13 -16.97 -6.58
N PHE A 944 30.36 -16.09 -7.23
CA PHE A 944 30.25 -16.08 -8.70
C PHE A 944 31.50 -15.57 -9.42
N ASP A 945 32.39 -14.84 -8.74
CA ASP A 945 33.65 -14.34 -9.29
C ASP A 945 34.91 -14.92 -8.61
N ARG A 946 34.72 -15.86 -7.67
CA ARG A 946 35.77 -16.62 -6.96
C ARG A 946 36.65 -15.72 -6.10
N ASN A 947 36.07 -14.73 -5.45
CA ASN A 947 36.76 -13.77 -4.60
C ASN A 947 36.68 -14.10 -3.09
N GLY A 948 35.91 -15.13 -2.72
CA GLY A 948 35.69 -15.59 -1.34
C GLY A 948 34.43 -15.04 -0.67
N ALA A 949 33.72 -14.09 -1.29
CA ALA A 949 32.41 -13.61 -0.86
C ALA A 949 31.31 -14.54 -1.39
N TYR A 950 30.21 -14.64 -0.66
CA TYR A 950 29.06 -15.44 -1.05
C TYR A 950 27.92 -14.49 -1.40
N GLU A 951 27.47 -14.53 -2.65
CA GLU A 951 26.42 -13.68 -3.19
C GLU A 951 25.07 -14.38 -3.22
N GLN A 952 24.02 -13.66 -2.85
CA GLN A 952 22.63 -14.11 -2.86
C GLN A 952 21.85 -13.41 -3.98
N VAL A 953 21.73 -14.05 -5.14
CA VAL A 953 21.02 -13.49 -6.30
C VAL A 953 19.59 -14.00 -6.32
N MET A 954 18.65 -13.11 -6.08
CA MET A 954 17.21 -13.40 -6.13
C MET A 954 16.62 -13.12 -7.52
N THR A 955 15.72 -14.00 -7.95
CA THR A 955 14.92 -13.82 -9.16
C THR A 955 13.43 -14.01 -8.87
N CYS A 956 12.60 -13.28 -9.62
CA CYS A 956 11.14 -13.44 -9.66
C CYS A 956 10.67 -13.25 -11.10
N TYR A 957 9.52 -13.82 -11.43
CA TYR A 957 8.92 -13.61 -12.74
C TYR A 957 8.27 -12.22 -12.83
N ARG A 958 8.51 -11.54 -13.96
CA ARG A 958 7.94 -10.23 -14.28
C ARG A 958 7.71 -10.11 -15.77
N LYS A 959 6.85 -9.16 -16.16
CA LYS A 959 6.68 -8.80 -17.57
C LYS A 959 8.00 -8.27 -18.15
N GLY A 960 8.39 -8.81 -19.29
CA GLY A 960 9.46 -8.29 -20.12
C GLY A 960 8.99 -7.20 -21.07
N LEU A 961 9.91 -6.71 -21.90
CA LEU A 961 9.65 -5.68 -22.91
C LEU A 961 8.58 -6.10 -23.94
N ASP A 962 8.41 -7.41 -24.17
CA ASP A 962 7.41 -8.00 -25.06
C ASP A 962 6.07 -8.29 -24.35
N GLY A 963 5.93 -7.89 -23.09
CA GLY A 963 4.79 -8.16 -22.23
C GLY A 963 4.69 -9.60 -21.73
N GLN A 964 5.63 -10.48 -22.11
CA GLN A 964 5.65 -11.87 -21.65
C GLN A 964 6.29 -11.97 -20.28
N SER A 965 5.79 -12.88 -19.46
CA SER A 965 6.40 -13.16 -18.17
C SER A 965 7.72 -13.89 -18.34
N ARG A 966 8.75 -13.47 -17.61
CA ARG A 966 10.09 -14.04 -17.64
C ARG A 966 10.77 -13.93 -16.28
N GLU A 967 11.66 -14.86 -16.00
CA GLU A 967 12.47 -14.81 -14.78
C GLU A 967 13.47 -13.65 -14.84
N CYS A 968 13.35 -12.73 -13.88
CA CYS A 968 14.09 -11.48 -13.83
C CYS A 968 14.89 -11.37 -12.52
N LEU A 969 16.16 -10.96 -12.61
CA LEU A 969 16.95 -10.61 -11.44
C LEU A 969 16.33 -9.42 -10.72
N MET A 970 16.16 -9.54 -9.41
CA MET A 970 15.73 -8.47 -8.52
C MET A 970 16.92 -7.62 -8.04
N VAL A 971 17.85 -7.30 -8.95
CA VAL A 971 19.03 -6.48 -8.66
C VAL A 971 19.22 -5.51 -9.83
N LEU A 972 19.46 -4.24 -9.53
CA LEU A 972 19.81 -3.26 -10.55
C LEU A 972 21.29 -3.35 -10.92
N LYS A 973 21.63 -2.95 -12.15
CA LYS A 973 23.01 -2.95 -12.65
C LYS A 973 24.02 -2.28 -11.69
N PRO A 974 23.74 -1.08 -11.12
CA PRO A 974 24.71 -0.41 -10.24
C PRO A 974 25.07 -1.22 -8.99
N ASP A 975 24.12 -1.98 -8.43
CA ASP A 975 24.36 -2.76 -7.21
C ASP A 975 25.02 -4.10 -7.52
N LEU A 976 24.61 -4.74 -8.62
CA LEU A 976 25.26 -5.97 -9.06
C LEU A 976 26.74 -5.72 -9.41
N GLN A 977 27.06 -4.63 -10.11
CA GLN A 977 28.45 -4.34 -10.50
C GLN A 977 29.33 -3.89 -9.32
N LYS A 978 28.75 -3.35 -8.23
CA LYS A 978 29.50 -3.04 -7.00
C LYS A 978 29.99 -4.33 -6.33
N ARG A 979 29.17 -5.39 -6.40
CA ARG A 979 29.48 -6.70 -5.80
C ARG A 979 30.29 -7.59 -6.74
N ILE A 980 30.02 -7.53 -8.04
CA ILE A 980 30.68 -8.34 -9.07
C ILE A 980 31.25 -7.40 -10.16
N PRO A 981 32.50 -6.90 -10.01
CA PRO A 981 33.07 -5.86 -10.88
C PRO A 981 33.11 -6.20 -12.38
N SER A 982 33.13 -7.48 -12.74
CA SER A 982 33.12 -7.93 -14.15
C SER A 982 31.85 -7.54 -14.91
N ILE A 983 30.74 -7.26 -14.21
CA ILE A 983 29.49 -6.78 -14.81
C ILE A 983 29.67 -5.45 -15.52
N LYS A 984 30.52 -4.55 -14.98
CA LYS A 984 30.76 -3.21 -15.54
C LYS A 984 31.34 -3.26 -16.96
N THR A 985 32.21 -4.23 -17.25
CA THR A 985 32.82 -4.38 -18.58
C THR A 985 31.97 -5.21 -19.52
N LYS A 986 31.15 -6.12 -18.99
CA LYS A 986 30.23 -6.98 -19.77
C LYS A 986 29.01 -6.20 -20.29
N TYR A 987 28.43 -5.33 -19.46
CA TYR A 987 27.27 -4.52 -19.81
C TYR A 987 27.59 -3.03 -19.64
N ILE A 988 27.99 -2.36 -20.72
CA ILE A 988 28.32 -0.93 -20.68
C ILE A 988 27.04 -0.11 -20.43
N LYS A 989 25.96 -0.46 -21.13
CA LYS A 989 24.66 0.23 -21.03
C LYS A 989 23.69 -0.46 -20.07
N HIS A 990 22.81 0.31 -19.46
CA HIS A 990 21.66 -0.19 -18.70
C HIS A 990 20.71 -0.97 -19.60
N THR A 991 20.47 -0.47 -20.81
CA THR A 991 19.63 -1.13 -21.82
C THR A 991 20.13 -2.51 -22.26
N ASP A 992 21.44 -2.76 -22.20
CA ASP A 992 22.02 -4.09 -22.48
C ASP A 992 21.82 -5.04 -21.29
N TYR A 993 22.02 -4.55 -20.06
CA TYR A 993 21.76 -5.31 -18.84
C TYR A 993 20.29 -5.70 -18.68
N ALA A 994 19.37 -4.79 -18.97
CA ALA A 994 17.92 -4.98 -18.84
C ALA A 994 17.33 -6.08 -19.75
N LYS A 995 18.11 -6.54 -20.74
CA LYS A 995 17.73 -7.63 -21.65
C LYS A 995 18.30 -8.99 -21.22
N ALA A 996 19.26 -9.01 -20.31
CA ALA A 996 19.98 -10.21 -19.92
C ALA A 996 19.22 -10.99 -18.85
N GLY A 997 19.06 -12.31 -19.07
CA GLY A 997 18.58 -13.24 -18.05
C GLY A 997 19.70 -13.71 -17.12
N PHE A 998 19.34 -14.54 -16.12
CA PHE A 998 20.31 -15.12 -15.19
C PHE A 998 21.45 -15.87 -15.88
N GLU A 999 21.12 -16.69 -16.89
CA GLU A 999 22.12 -17.47 -17.64
C GLU A 999 23.00 -16.61 -18.56
N ASP A 1000 22.51 -15.45 -19.01
CA ASP A 1000 23.30 -14.50 -19.78
C ASP A 1000 24.31 -13.80 -18.88
N ILE A 1001 23.91 -13.46 -17.65
CA ILE A 1001 24.73 -12.76 -16.67
C ILE A 1001 25.81 -13.68 -16.12
N PHE A 1002 25.47 -14.91 -15.72
CA PHE A 1002 26.39 -15.88 -15.12
C PHE A 1002 26.67 -17.08 -16.02
N SER A 1003 27.94 -17.23 -16.44
CA SER A 1003 28.37 -18.36 -17.27
C SER A 1003 28.22 -19.71 -16.55
N SER A 1004 28.19 -20.81 -17.29
CA SER A 1004 28.12 -22.16 -16.71
C SER A 1004 29.22 -22.45 -15.70
N GLN A 1005 30.43 -21.92 -15.90
CA GLN A 1005 31.56 -22.06 -14.95
C GLN A 1005 31.34 -21.28 -13.64
N GLN A 1006 30.65 -20.14 -13.70
CA GLN A 1006 30.32 -19.34 -12.50
C GLN A 1006 29.12 -19.92 -11.73
N ARG A 1007 28.30 -20.73 -12.39
CA ARG A 1007 27.16 -21.43 -11.78
C ARG A 1007 27.53 -22.79 -11.17
N GLU A 1008 28.76 -23.25 -11.36
CA GLU A 1008 29.24 -24.50 -10.77
C GLU A 1008 29.22 -24.44 -9.24
N GLY A 1009 28.56 -25.40 -8.60
CA GLY A 1009 28.47 -25.50 -7.14
C GLY A 1009 27.46 -24.55 -6.47
N MET A 1010 26.65 -23.81 -7.24
CA MET A 1010 25.66 -22.91 -6.63
C MET A 1010 24.55 -23.68 -5.90
N THR A 1011 24.03 -23.07 -4.85
CA THR A 1011 22.77 -23.49 -4.25
C THR A 1011 21.60 -22.85 -4.99
N VAL A 1012 20.48 -23.56 -5.06
CA VAL A 1012 19.23 -23.06 -5.63
C VAL A 1012 18.12 -23.37 -4.65
N GLN A 1013 17.43 -22.33 -4.19
CA GLN A 1013 16.20 -22.48 -3.43
C GLN A 1013 15.02 -22.00 -4.27
N THR A 1014 13.85 -22.63 -4.09
CA THR A 1014 12.67 -22.38 -4.92
C THR A 1014 11.44 -22.12 -4.04
N VAL A 1015 10.70 -21.07 -4.38
CA VAL A 1015 9.43 -20.71 -3.75
C VAL A 1015 8.31 -20.75 -4.79
N HIS A 1016 7.19 -21.37 -4.43
CA HIS A 1016 6.02 -21.58 -5.28
C HIS A 1016 4.77 -20.84 -4.77
N THR A 1017 4.79 -20.31 -3.55
CA THR A 1017 3.68 -19.51 -3.02
C THR A 1017 4.14 -18.54 -1.93
N ALA A 1018 3.52 -17.36 -1.92
CA ALA A 1018 3.65 -16.39 -0.83
C ALA A 1018 2.44 -16.39 0.12
N GLU A 1019 1.43 -17.21 -0.15
CA GLU A 1019 0.15 -17.15 0.55
C GLU A 1019 0.22 -17.82 1.94
N THR A 1020 -0.25 -17.09 2.96
CA THR A 1020 -0.59 -17.66 4.27
C THR A 1020 -1.74 -18.64 4.08
N SER A 1021 -1.57 -19.87 4.56
CA SER A 1021 -2.39 -21.01 4.17
C SER A 1021 -2.72 -21.95 5.33
N ILE A 1022 -3.60 -22.91 5.07
CA ILE A 1022 -3.85 -24.09 5.90
C ILE A 1022 -3.31 -25.30 5.13
N LEU A 1023 -2.47 -26.11 5.78
CA LEU A 1023 -2.15 -27.45 5.33
C LEU A 1023 -3.14 -28.42 5.99
N ILE A 1024 -4.07 -28.91 5.18
CA ILE A 1024 -5.14 -29.81 5.59
C ILE A 1024 -4.60 -31.23 5.59
N ASN A 1025 -4.77 -31.95 6.70
CA ASN A 1025 -4.43 -33.36 6.83
C ASN A 1025 -5.70 -34.22 6.60
N ASP A 1026 -5.53 -35.50 6.25
CA ASP A 1026 -6.66 -36.44 6.09
C ASP A 1026 -6.57 -37.65 7.04
N GLY A 1027 -5.69 -37.53 8.03
CA GLY A 1027 -5.28 -38.59 8.95
C GLY A 1027 -4.61 -39.81 8.30
N LYS A 1028 -4.34 -39.80 6.98
CA LYS A 1028 -3.73 -40.91 6.23
C LYS A 1028 -2.43 -40.51 5.55
N GLY A 1029 -1.87 -39.37 5.94
CA GLY A 1029 -0.64 -38.82 5.38
C GLY A 1029 -0.79 -38.26 3.97
N GLN A 1030 -2.00 -37.83 3.58
CA GLN A 1030 -2.21 -36.99 2.40
C GLN A 1030 -2.51 -35.56 2.84
N PHE A 1031 -2.00 -34.59 2.07
CA PHE A 1031 -2.12 -33.17 2.41
C PHE A 1031 -2.68 -32.33 1.28
N THR A 1032 -3.50 -31.34 1.64
CA THR A 1032 -4.00 -30.30 0.73
C THR A 1032 -3.65 -28.93 1.27
N LEU A 1033 -3.01 -28.08 0.46
CA LEU A 1033 -2.73 -26.70 0.83
C LEU A 1033 -3.88 -25.79 0.36
N LYS A 1034 -4.46 -25.03 1.29
CA LYS A 1034 -5.57 -24.10 1.03
C LYS A 1034 -5.21 -22.69 1.52
N PRO A 1035 -5.16 -21.67 0.65
CA PRO A 1035 -4.95 -20.29 1.09
C PRO A 1035 -6.03 -19.79 2.05
N LEU A 1036 -5.62 -18.97 3.04
CA LEU A 1036 -6.55 -18.20 3.86
C LEU A 1036 -7.14 -17.02 3.07
N PRO A 1037 -8.24 -16.39 3.55
CA PRO A 1037 -8.83 -15.22 2.89
C PRO A 1037 -7.81 -14.09 2.62
N ILE A 1038 -8.14 -13.23 1.65
CA ILE A 1038 -7.25 -12.16 1.17
C ILE A 1038 -6.78 -11.21 2.29
N ASP A 1039 -7.59 -10.99 3.33
CA ASP A 1039 -7.24 -10.19 4.50
C ASP A 1039 -5.98 -10.71 5.22
N ALA A 1040 -5.74 -12.03 5.19
CA ALA A 1040 -4.57 -12.67 5.79
C ALA A 1040 -3.30 -12.56 4.92
N GLN A 1041 -3.40 -11.94 3.74
CA GLN A 1041 -2.31 -11.79 2.77
C GLN A 1041 -1.74 -10.36 2.71
N THR A 1042 -2.26 -9.46 3.55
CA THR A 1042 -1.93 -8.03 3.58
C THR A 1042 -0.51 -7.72 4.04
N SER A 1043 0.11 -8.62 4.81
CA SER A 1043 1.49 -8.49 5.31
C SER A 1043 2.05 -9.86 5.69
N LEU A 1044 3.32 -9.88 6.10
CA LEU A 1044 4.02 -11.05 6.60
C LEU A 1044 3.43 -11.50 7.94
N VAL A 1045 3.12 -12.79 8.07
CA VAL A 1045 2.56 -13.41 9.30
C VAL A 1045 3.67 -14.15 10.06
N GLN A 1046 3.96 -13.73 11.29
CA GLN A 1046 4.99 -14.38 12.16
C GLN A 1046 4.43 -15.02 13.43
N ALA A 1047 3.15 -14.79 13.72
CA ALA A 1047 2.56 -15.25 14.96
C ALA A 1047 1.12 -15.69 14.74
N ILE A 1048 0.82 -16.90 15.21
CA ILE A 1048 -0.47 -17.58 15.01
C ILE A 1048 -0.95 -18.16 16.34
N GLN A 1049 -2.22 -17.96 16.66
CA GLN A 1049 -2.91 -18.64 17.76
C GLN A 1049 -4.28 -19.11 17.29
N THR A 1050 -4.73 -20.22 17.85
CA THR A 1050 -6.05 -20.81 17.56
C THR A 1050 -6.85 -20.93 18.85
N GLY A 1051 -8.16 -20.71 18.77
CA GLY A 1051 -9.05 -20.82 19.91
C GLY A 1051 -10.49 -20.45 19.56
N ASP A 1052 -11.45 -20.88 20.38
CA ASP A 1052 -12.85 -20.45 20.27
C ASP A 1052 -13.02 -19.09 20.98
N TYR A 1053 -12.70 -18.00 20.27
CA TYR A 1053 -12.74 -16.66 20.85
C TYR A 1053 -14.15 -16.08 20.86
N ASN A 1054 -15.01 -16.53 19.94
CA ASN A 1054 -16.37 -16.02 19.79
C ASN A 1054 -17.41 -16.83 20.62
N GLY A 1055 -17.06 -18.04 21.07
CA GLY A 1055 -17.86 -18.91 21.94
C GLY A 1055 -18.85 -19.83 21.21
N ASP A 1056 -18.68 -20.06 19.90
CA ASP A 1056 -19.57 -20.88 19.08
C ASP A 1056 -19.15 -22.37 18.99
N GLY A 1057 -18.07 -22.74 19.68
CA GLY A 1057 -17.53 -24.09 19.73
C GLY A 1057 -16.66 -24.46 18.53
N LYS A 1058 -16.28 -23.50 17.68
CA LYS A 1058 -15.40 -23.70 16.52
C LYS A 1058 -14.11 -22.94 16.72
N LEU A 1059 -13.03 -23.42 16.09
CA LEU A 1059 -11.75 -22.74 16.19
C LEU A 1059 -11.71 -21.52 15.27
N ASP A 1060 -11.32 -20.40 15.85
CA ASP A 1060 -10.93 -19.17 15.16
C ASP A 1060 -9.39 -19.10 15.08
N ILE A 1061 -8.87 -18.32 14.13
CA ILE A 1061 -7.44 -18.09 13.94
C ILE A 1061 -7.11 -16.62 14.21
N LEU A 1062 -6.17 -16.37 15.11
CA LEU A 1062 -5.61 -15.05 15.40
C LEU A 1062 -4.23 -14.93 14.75
N LEU A 1063 -4.04 -13.90 13.93
CA LEU A 1063 -2.83 -13.64 13.15
C LEU A 1063 -2.21 -12.28 13.50
N ALA A 1064 -0.89 -12.24 13.61
CA ALA A 1064 -0.10 -11.03 13.73
C ALA A 1064 1.28 -11.18 13.05
N GLY A 1065 1.94 -10.07 12.76
CA GLY A 1065 3.25 -10.08 12.13
C GLY A 1065 3.77 -8.69 11.83
N ASN A 1066 4.11 -8.43 10.56
CA ASN A 1066 4.89 -7.30 10.04
C ASN A 1066 6.41 -7.45 10.15
N PHE A 1067 7.11 -6.88 9.18
CA PHE A 1067 8.57 -6.80 9.16
C PHE A 1067 9.03 -5.55 8.40
N PHE A 1068 9.84 -4.73 9.07
CA PHE A 1068 10.14 -3.36 8.64
C PHE A 1068 11.55 -3.18 8.09
N ASP A 1069 12.47 -4.04 8.48
CA ASP A 1069 13.92 -3.89 8.26
C ASP A 1069 14.34 -4.42 6.88
N VAL A 1070 13.78 -3.81 5.82
CA VAL A 1070 13.99 -4.18 4.40
C VAL A 1070 14.57 -3.03 3.60
N LEU A 1071 15.14 -3.34 2.42
CA LEU A 1071 15.58 -2.28 1.51
C LEU A 1071 14.38 -1.45 1.01
N PRO A 1072 14.56 -0.15 0.72
CA PRO A 1072 13.49 0.70 0.15
C PRO A 1072 12.90 0.12 -1.15
N GLU A 1073 13.73 -0.54 -1.95
CA GLU A 1073 13.26 -1.20 -3.16
C GLU A 1073 12.29 -2.37 -2.86
N ILE A 1074 12.36 -2.95 -1.67
CA ILE A 1074 11.47 -4.00 -1.20
C ILE A 1074 10.26 -3.39 -0.52
N GLY A 1075 10.36 -2.26 0.18
CA GLY A 1075 9.23 -1.63 0.87
C GLY A 1075 8.72 -2.43 2.07
N ARG A 1076 8.35 -1.74 3.15
CA ARG A 1076 8.07 -2.36 4.45
C ARG A 1076 6.80 -3.22 4.41
N TYR A 1077 6.77 -4.29 5.21
CA TYR A 1077 5.56 -5.09 5.43
C TYR A 1077 4.88 -4.61 6.72
N ASP A 1078 3.93 -3.70 6.61
CA ASP A 1078 3.33 -3.00 7.77
C ASP A 1078 1.79 -2.90 7.77
N ALA A 1079 1.13 -3.59 6.84
CA ALA A 1079 -0.32 -3.50 6.64
C ALA A 1079 -1.16 -4.48 7.50
N ASN A 1080 -0.53 -5.22 8.43
CA ASN A 1080 -1.26 -6.08 9.38
C ASN A 1080 -1.42 -5.37 10.73
N TYR A 1081 -2.67 -5.05 11.08
CA TYR A 1081 -3.05 -4.41 12.34
C TYR A 1081 -3.59 -5.39 13.41
N GLY A 1082 -3.26 -6.67 13.27
CA GLY A 1082 -3.90 -7.79 13.98
C GLY A 1082 -5.17 -8.24 13.24
N LEU A 1083 -5.32 -9.55 13.05
CA LEU A 1083 -6.44 -10.13 12.32
C LEU A 1083 -7.01 -11.33 13.06
N LEU A 1084 -8.32 -11.29 13.32
CA LEU A 1084 -9.08 -12.48 13.72
C LEU A 1084 -9.84 -13.02 12.50
N LEU A 1085 -9.68 -14.31 12.25
CA LEU A 1085 -10.43 -15.07 11.27
C LEU A 1085 -11.39 -16.00 12.01
N THR A 1086 -12.70 -15.74 11.92
CA THR A 1086 -13.71 -16.60 12.55
C THR A 1086 -13.98 -17.83 11.69
N GLY A 1087 -13.91 -19.03 12.29
CA GLY A 1087 -14.05 -20.30 11.58
C GLY A 1087 -15.49 -20.83 11.54
N ASP A 1088 -15.85 -21.55 10.48
CA ASP A 1088 -17.16 -22.22 10.38
C ASP A 1088 -17.14 -23.71 10.79
N GLY A 1089 -15.96 -24.24 11.16
CA GLY A 1089 -15.73 -25.65 11.46
C GLY A 1089 -15.71 -26.54 10.21
N LYS A 1090 -15.54 -25.95 9.02
CA LYS A 1090 -15.44 -26.63 7.73
C LYS A 1090 -14.34 -26.00 6.88
N LEU A 1091 -13.29 -25.54 7.57
CA LEU A 1091 -12.12 -24.90 6.99
C LEU A 1091 -12.43 -23.60 6.21
N ASN A 1092 -13.58 -22.96 6.44
CA ASN A 1092 -13.87 -21.63 5.89
C ASN A 1092 -13.79 -20.57 6.97
N PHE A 1093 -13.16 -19.46 6.61
CA PHE A 1093 -12.81 -18.39 7.55
C PHE A 1093 -13.30 -17.06 7.02
N ARG A 1094 -13.72 -16.18 7.95
CA ARG A 1094 -14.11 -14.81 7.66
C ARG A 1094 -13.33 -13.84 8.53
N ALA A 1095 -12.79 -12.79 7.91
CA ALA A 1095 -12.11 -11.72 8.63
C ALA A 1095 -13.08 -10.91 9.51
N ALA A 1096 -12.65 -10.62 10.74
CA ALA A 1096 -13.28 -9.69 11.66
C ALA A 1096 -12.32 -8.52 11.91
N LYS A 1097 -12.81 -7.28 11.73
CA LYS A 1097 -11.98 -6.07 11.82
C LYS A 1097 -11.56 -5.80 13.28
N PRO A 1098 -10.39 -5.19 13.53
CA PRO A 1098 -9.96 -4.78 14.89
C PRO A 1098 -11.00 -3.96 15.65
N THR A 1099 -11.78 -3.13 14.95
CA THR A 1099 -12.88 -2.32 15.50
C THR A 1099 -14.03 -3.15 16.07
N GLN A 1100 -14.17 -4.41 15.63
CA GLN A 1100 -15.20 -5.34 16.09
C GLN A 1100 -14.66 -6.28 17.18
N THR A 1101 -13.38 -6.66 17.08
CA THR A 1101 -12.77 -7.68 17.93
C THR A 1101 -12.09 -7.10 19.16
N GLY A 1102 -11.61 -5.86 19.10
CA GLY A 1102 -10.76 -5.23 20.10
C GLY A 1102 -9.30 -5.67 20.04
N PHE A 1103 -8.91 -6.51 19.06
CA PHE A 1103 -7.53 -6.92 18.83
C PHE A 1103 -6.89 -5.98 17.81
N PHE A 1104 -6.21 -4.95 18.29
CA PHE A 1104 -5.54 -3.95 17.47
C PHE A 1104 -4.06 -3.87 17.80
N VAL A 1105 -3.24 -4.26 16.83
CA VAL A 1105 -1.79 -4.39 16.96
C VAL A 1105 -1.12 -3.46 15.96
N ARG A 1106 -0.05 -2.79 16.38
CA ARG A 1106 0.85 -2.06 15.49
C ARG A 1106 2.29 -2.55 15.69
N GLY A 1107 3.16 -2.31 14.73
CA GLY A 1107 4.58 -2.68 14.83
C GLY A 1107 4.85 -4.11 14.40
N GLN A 1108 6.06 -4.59 14.72
CA GLN A 1108 6.59 -5.89 14.27
C GLN A 1108 6.37 -6.96 15.35
N VAL A 1109 5.32 -7.78 15.25
CA VAL A 1109 5.14 -8.93 16.15
C VAL A 1109 6.00 -10.09 15.69
N ARG A 1110 6.88 -10.60 16.55
CA ARG A 1110 7.69 -11.80 16.26
C ARG A 1110 7.09 -13.08 16.80
N ARG A 1111 6.43 -13.01 17.96
CA ARG A 1111 5.88 -14.16 18.68
C ARG A 1111 4.60 -13.77 19.42
N MET A 1112 3.68 -14.73 19.52
CA MET A 1112 2.42 -14.62 20.25
C MET A 1112 2.19 -15.89 21.05
N GLN A 1113 1.87 -15.77 22.34
CA GLN A 1113 1.55 -16.91 23.21
C GLN A 1113 0.35 -16.60 24.10
N THR A 1114 -0.36 -17.65 24.50
CA THR A 1114 -1.45 -17.55 25.47
C THR A 1114 -0.89 -17.74 26.89
N ALA A 1115 -1.27 -16.87 27.83
CA ALA A 1115 -0.91 -16.94 29.23
C ALA A 1115 -2.16 -17.10 30.11
N ARG A 1116 -2.15 -18.08 31.01
CA ARG A 1116 -3.18 -18.26 32.03
C ARG A 1116 -2.98 -17.27 33.18
N GLY A 1117 -4.06 -16.61 33.55
CA GLY A 1117 -4.12 -15.72 34.69
C GLY A 1117 -5.06 -16.16 35.79
N ALA A 1118 -5.17 -15.30 36.81
CA ALA A 1118 -6.03 -15.54 37.96
C ALA A 1118 -7.49 -15.77 37.54
N ASN A 1119 -8.19 -16.65 38.28
CA ASN A 1119 -9.57 -17.04 38.02
C ASN A 1119 -9.84 -17.64 36.61
N GLY A 1120 -8.80 -18.19 35.95
CA GLY A 1120 -8.94 -18.78 34.61
C GLY A 1120 -9.06 -17.74 33.49
N GLN A 1121 -8.73 -16.48 33.75
CA GLN A 1121 -8.62 -15.45 32.72
C GLN A 1121 -7.51 -15.83 31.74
N SER A 1122 -7.78 -15.75 30.44
CA SER A 1122 -6.78 -15.99 29.39
C SER A 1122 -6.25 -14.65 28.87
N TYR A 1123 -4.94 -14.56 28.65
CA TYR A 1123 -4.26 -13.42 28.05
C TYR A 1123 -3.51 -13.83 26.78
N ILE A 1124 -3.48 -12.97 25.78
CA ILE A 1124 -2.61 -13.09 24.61
C ILE A 1124 -1.43 -12.13 24.80
N VAL A 1125 -0.21 -12.65 24.85
CA VAL A 1125 1.03 -11.88 25.01
C VAL A 1125 1.75 -11.80 23.67
N LEU A 1126 2.10 -10.59 23.24
CA LEU A 1126 2.82 -10.30 22.00
C LEU A 1126 4.23 -9.80 22.30
N ALA A 1127 5.22 -10.47 21.72
CA ALA A 1127 6.61 -10.03 21.68
C ALA A 1127 6.83 -9.21 20.40
N LYS A 1128 7.29 -7.96 20.56
CA LYS A 1128 7.42 -7.01 19.45
C LYS A 1128 8.86 -6.54 19.29
N ASN A 1129 9.35 -6.50 18.06
CA ASN A 1129 10.66 -5.98 17.73
C ASN A 1129 10.64 -4.44 17.73
N ASN A 1130 11.67 -3.82 18.32
CA ASN A 1130 11.85 -2.36 18.39
C ASN A 1130 10.65 -1.61 19.02
N ASP A 1131 9.86 -2.30 19.84
CA ASP A 1131 8.65 -1.76 20.43
C ASP A 1131 8.34 -2.45 21.76
N ARG A 1132 7.34 -1.93 22.47
CA ARG A 1132 6.82 -2.48 23.71
C ARG A 1132 6.07 -3.79 23.47
N ALA A 1133 6.26 -4.77 24.35
CA ALA A 1133 5.40 -5.95 24.43
C ALA A 1133 3.93 -5.55 24.69
N GLN A 1134 2.97 -6.32 24.20
CA GLN A 1134 1.54 -6.02 24.29
C GLN A 1134 0.77 -7.20 24.88
N VAL A 1135 -0.26 -6.94 25.68
CA VAL A 1135 -1.08 -7.97 26.34
C VAL A 1135 -2.56 -7.70 26.12
N PHE A 1136 -3.29 -8.70 25.62
CA PHE A 1136 -4.75 -8.65 25.47
C PHE A 1136 -5.42 -9.64 26.42
N ALA A 1137 -6.47 -9.20 27.13
CA ALA A 1137 -7.36 -10.11 27.85
C ALA A 1137 -8.42 -10.66 26.89
N VAL A 1138 -8.59 -11.98 26.86
CA VAL A 1138 -9.69 -12.64 26.14
C VAL A 1138 -10.96 -12.50 26.98
N GLN A 1139 -11.97 -11.81 26.47
CA GLN A 1139 -13.19 -11.50 27.20
C GLN A 1139 -14.12 -12.72 27.22
N ASN A 1140 -14.36 -13.28 28.40
CA ASN A 1140 -15.33 -14.38 28.57
C ASN A 1140 -16.75 -13.85 28.32
N ARG A 1141 -17.40 -14.30 27.24
CA ARG A 1141 -18.85 -14.09 27.08
C ARG A 1141 -19.63 -15.07 27.97
N PRO A 1142 -20.70 -14.63 28.66
CA PRO A 1142 -21.63 -15.60 29.23
C PRO A 1142 -22.17 -16.47 28.10
N LYS A 1143 -22.06 -17.80 28.26
CA LYS A 1143 -22.67 -18.75 27.31
C LYS A 1143 -24.15 -18.37 27.13
N PRO A 1144 -24.64 -18.24 25.89
CA PRO A 1144 -26.04 -17.89 25.63
C PRO A 1144 -27.04 -18.87 26.24
#